data_AF-A0A953Q1V8-F1
#
_entry.id   AF-A0A953Q1V8-F1
#
_cell.length_a   1.000
_cell.length_b   1.000
_cell.length_c   1.000
_cell.angle_alpha   90.00
_cell.angle_beta   90.00
_cell.angle_gamma   90.00
#
_symmetry.space_group_name_H-M   'P 1'
#
loop_
_entity.id
_entity.type
_entity.pdbx_description
1 polymer ?
#
loop_
_entity_poly.entity_id
_entity_poly.type
_entity_poly.pdbx_seq_one_letter_code
_entity_poly.pdbx_strand_id
1 'polypeptide(L)'
;MSTAKFRVRKSAWHLVTLSALACLFPTPLPAPQQIGSLPFDFEAMTWVVAGKVTTLQGDPIGGATVVLAPISGAQIRSLTTDLQGEFKTDYILNARAPGKLGINLTVSKKGFLNARATVDLGDISKPWIIHVTLRDAEPDPALLSQGDLISGLAPGLRKAGASEGLSAKGEKDYAQGAEEFLDKKRPDRSLSSFAKVVRRDPSCLLCRTMWALAELDAGDWDGAYRDLSEAVVQGRANTKVARPEPLVALGIMESWRHQPERAWGFLSEAVGVGPANLLALQELGRAELLRQNFEIAATHLTKAIEAGAGPEARLLRSEALEGEDDLNGASKEMDLYLAGRDVRTMPQQVRVLWLRIRDRSRAEGTQAKARSRGGQPIDYLHQTTPELQGLEPATDQKLLEPILAAVGKNVAEFFRNFPNTSSLEKIHQEKLGRNENVQETLNSKAQYLCLLHDGQWGPWFEEYRTGPANALDEGRGLAHGFMLTSGFASASLLFHPSHQPQTIFRYLGQQKIHSRNTYVIAFAQQPAKARMKGAFRTSTTYAPTFSQGLAWIDPETYQILRLRTDLLLPVPEVRLDRETTQIDFGEVRFNQLPEAFWLPQEVTVTVAWAGKRLRNKHLYSDFKLFNVESTQKLGKPETPPPISQPLPAPKPSQ
;
A
#
# COMPACT_ATOMS: atom_id res chain seq x y z
N MET A 1 -36.42 3.59 44.64
CA MET A 1 -35.92 3.42 46.04
C MET A 1 -34.41 3.27 45.93
N SER A 2 -33.60 4.28 46.26
CA SER A 2 -33.28 4.82 47.60
C SER A 2 -32.12 4.07 48.28
N THR A 3 -31.01 4.80 48.51
CA THR A 3 -30.02 4.63 49.62
C THR A 3 -29.26 3.30 49.79
N ALA A 4 -27.99 3.25 50.20
CA ALA A 4 -26.95 4.29 50.36
C ALA A 4 -25.54 3.65 50.43
N LYS A 5 -24.50 4.50 50.43
CA LYS A 5 -23.10 4.13 50.70
C LYS A 5 -22.91 3.67 52.16
N PHE A 6 -21.89 2.86 52.46
CA PHE A 6 -20.73 3.34 53.25
C PHE A 6 -19.49 2.41 53.16
N ARG A 7 -18.50 2.64 54.03
CA ARG A 7 -17.05 2.32 53.94
C ARG A 7 -16.54 2.00 55.36
N VAL A 8 -15.33 1.41 55.53
CA VAL A 8 -14.50 1.17 56.77
C VAL A 8 -14.10 -0.31 56.89
N ARG A 9 -12.93 -0.76 57.38
CA ARG A 9 -11.52 -0.25 57.39
C ARG A 9 -10.61 -1.27 58.15
N LYS A 10 -9.43 -1.58 57.62
CA LYS A 10 -8.14 -1.89 58.32
C LYS A 10 -7.98 -3.12 59.28
N SER A 11 -6.68 -3.42 59.50
CA SER A 11 -6.00 -4.26 60.52
C SER A 11 -6.02 -5.79 60.38
N ALA A 12 -5.01 -6.60 60.80
CA ALA A 12 -3.52 -6.52 60.90
C ALA A 12 -3.01 -7.40 62.09
N TRP A 13 -1.67 -7.61 62.20
CA TRP A 13 -0.98 -8.39 63.27
C TRP A 13 -1.24 -9.92 63.18
N HIS A 14 -0.38 -10.88 63.58
CA HIS A 14 0.99 -10.96 64.14
C HIS A 14 1.51 -12.42 63.89
N LEU A 15 2.80 -12.80 63.79
CA LEU A 15 3.85 -13.18 64.80
C LEU A 15 4.90 -14.03 64.01
N VAL A 16 6.22 -14.18 64.21
CA VAL A 16 7.26 -13.78 65.20
C VAL A 16 7.69 -14.84 66.26
N THR A 17 8.76 -15.58 65.94
CA THR A 17 9.70 -16.35 66.83
C THR A 17 11.12 -16.26 66.21
N LEU A 18 12.24 -15.86 66.82
CA LEU A 18 12.90 -16.13 68.13
C LEU A 18 13.36 -17.58 68.34
N SER A 19 14.51 -17.87 68.95
CA SER A 19 15.47 -17.05 69.73
C SER A 19 16.85 -16.92 69.03
N ALA A 20 18.01 -16.47 69.56
CA ALA A 20 18.47 -16.15 70.94
C ALA A 20 19.58 -15.05 70.97
N LEU A 21 20.42 -14.99 72.02
CA LEU A 21 21.36 -13.90 72.34
C LEU A 21 22.81 -14.38 72.59
N ALA A 22 23.76 -13.45 72.39
CA ALA A 22 24.94 -13.27 73.25
C ALA A 22 25.30 -11.76 73.31
N CYS A 23 25.79 -11.27 74.46
CA CYS A 23 26.01 -9.83 74.70
C CYS A 23 27.44 -9.55 75.18
N LEU A 24 27.96 -8.34 74.89
CA LEU A 24 28.91 -7.59 75.71
C LEU A 24 29.01 -6.12 75.21
N PHE A 25 29.37 -5.19 76.12
CA PHE A 25 29.56 -3.74 75.89
C PHE A 25 30.98 -3.34 76.41
N PRO A 26 31.41 -2.06 76.42
CA PRO A 26 31.70 -1.23 75.23
C PRO A 26 33.09 -0.52 75.32
N THR A 27 33.64 -0.05 74.19
CA THR A 27 34.79 0.90 74.18
C THR A 27 34.64 1.95 73.07
N PRO A 28 35.18 3.18 73.24
CA PRO A 28 34.99 4.29 72.30
C PRO A 28 35.92 4.23 71.07
N LEU A 29 35.56 5.03 70.06
CA LEU A 29 36.24 5.15 68.76
C LEU A 29 37.67 5.74 68.88
N PRO A 30 38.67 5.19 68.16
CA PRO A 30 39.79 5.97 67.67
C PRO A 30 39.36 6.83 66.46
N ALA A 31 39.94 8.01 66.31
CA ALA A 31 39.69 8.88 65.15
C ALA A 31 40.28 8.27 63.86
N PRO A 32 39.66 8.50 62.68
CA PRO A 32 40.21 8.02 61.41
C PRO A 32 41.54 8.72 61.09
N GLN A 33 42.61 7.94 60.93
CA GLN A 33 43.88 8.45 60.41
C GLN A 33 43.71 8.87 58.94
N GLN A 34 44.29 10.02 58.58
CA GLN A 34 44.39 10.43 57.19
C GLN A 34 45.33 9.48 56.44
N ILE A 35 44.77 8.64 55.57
CA ILE A 35 45.53 7.98 54.50
C ILE A 35 45.47 8.89 53.27
N GLY A 36 46.63 9.16 52.67
CA GLY A 36 46.82 10.30 51.77
C GLY A 36 45.98 10.24 50.49
N SER A 37 45.45 11.41 50.10
CA SER A 37 44.84 11.63 48.79
C SER A 37 45.88 11.51 47.69
N LEU A 38 45.83 10.44 46.90
CA LEU A 38 46.49 10.40 45.59
C LEU A 38 45.72 11.34 44.63
N PRO A 39 46.36 12.37 44.04
CA PRO A 39 45.71 13.26 43.08
C PRO A 39 45.55 12.58 41.72
N PHE A 40 44.56 11.69 41.61
CA PHE A 40 43.95 11.39 40.32
C PHE A 40 42.95 12.49 39.99
N ASP A 41 43.41 13.53 39.31
CA ASP A 41 42.53 14.56 38.75
C ASP A 41 41.57 13.92 37.73
N PHE A 42 40.34 13.67 38.18
CA PHE A 42 39.22 13.28 37.34
C PHE A 42 38.66 14.53 36.64
N GLU A 43 39.36 14.98 35.60
CA GLU A 43 38.70 15.78 34.57
C GLU A 43 37.58 14.94 33.94
N ALA A 44 36.34 15.35 34.18
CA ALA A 44 35.14 14.64 33.75
C ALA A 44 34.49 15.38 32.58
N MET A 45 34.50 14.76 31.40
CA MET A 45 33.87 15.31 30.20
C MET A 45 32.45 14.75 30.03
N THR A 46 31.48 15.64 29.81
CA THR A 46 30.08 15.28 29.56
C THR A 46 29.81 15.24 28.06
N TRP A 47 29.50 14.05 27.55
CA TRP A 47 29.11 13.80 26.17
C TRP A 47 27.58 13.80 26.06
N VAL A 48 27.02 14.65 25.21
CA VAL A 48 25.57 14.66 24.95
C VAL A 48 25.28 13.79 23.73
N VAL A 49 24.42 12.79 23.91
CA VAL A 49 23.96 11.87 22.87
C VAL A 49 22.50 12.17 22.61
N ALA A 50 22.18 12.66 21.41
CA ALA A 50 20.82 12.93 20.98
C ALA A 50 20.55 12.23 19.65
N GLY A 51 19.28 11.95 19.35
CA GLY A 51 18.90 11.33 18.09
C GLY A 51 17.40 11.37 17.84
N LYS A 52 17.02 10.96 16.64
CA LYS A 52 15.64 10.96 16.16
C LYS A 52 15.35 9.68 15.38
N VAL A 53 14.25 9.01 15.73
CA VAL A 53 13.80 7.75 15.14
C VAL A 53 12.65 8.04 14.18
N THR A 54 12.76 7.58 12.93
CA THR A 54 11.79 7.86 11.86
C THR A 54 11.41 6.62 11.04
N THR A 55 10.30 6.70 10.31
CA THR A 55 9.93 5.76 9.23
C THR A 55 10.84 5.93 8.01
N LEU A 56 10.73 5.04 7.02
CA LEU A 56 11.38 5.16 5.70
C LEU A 56 10.99 6.45 4.94
N GLN A 57 9.78 6.95 5.21
CA GLN A 57 9.19 8.16 4.66
C GLN A 57 9.69 9.42 5.41
N GLY A 58 10.14 9.27 6.67
CA GLY A 58 10.68 10.35 7.50
C GLY A 58 9.79 10.75 8.69
N ASP A 59 8.66 10.07 8.90
CA ASP A 59 7.71 10.38 9.97
C ASP A 59 8.27 10.00 11.35
N PRO A 60 8.02 10.81 12.40
CA PRO A 60 8.57 10.57 13.74
C PRO A 60 7.94 9.35 14.43
N ILE A 61 8.75 8.41 14.93
CA ILE A 61 8.28 7.21 15.63
C ILE A 61 8.40 7.39 17.15
N GLY A 62 7.29 7.81 17.77
CA GLY A 62 7.22 7.97 19.21
C GLY A 62 7.01 6.67 19.99
N GLY A 63 7.56 6.61 21.21
CA GLY A 63 7.48 5.44 22.08
C GLY A 63 8.22 4.20 21.54
N ALA A 64 9.34 4.39 20.84
CA ALA A 64 10.30 3.34 20.49
C ALA A 64 11.35 3.21 21.60
N THR A 65 11.82 1.99 21.88
CA THR A 65 12.85 1.75 22.89
C THR A 65 14.23 1.85 22.24
N VAL A 66 15.08 2.72 22.80
CA VAL A 66 16.44 3.02 22.32
C VAL A 66 17.45 2.54 23.35
N VAL A 67 18.26 1.55 23.00
CA VAL A 67 19.35 1.04 23.84
C VAL A 67 20.67 1.61 23.31
N LEU A 68 21.43 2.25 24.20
CA LEU A 68 22.74 2.85 23.93
C LEU A 68 23.80 2.11 24.75
N ALA A 69 24.70 1.40 24.06
CA ALA A 69 25.79 0.64 24.66
C ALA A 69 27.16 1.23 24.27
N PRO A 70 27.82 1.99 25.14
CA PRO A 70 29.16 2.53 24.88
C PRO A 70 30.21 1.42 24.66
N ILE A 71 31.01 1.56 23.60
CA ILE A 71 32.10 0.62 23.26
C ILE A 71 33.21 0.64 24.33
N SER A 72 33.29 1.73 25.11
CA SER A 72 34.19 1.87 26.27
C SER A 72 33.82 1.01 27.48
N GLY A 73 32.67 0.30 27.46
CA GLY A 73 32.18 -0.47 28.60
C GLY A 73 31.51 0.37 29.70
N ALA A 74 31.25 1.66 29.44
CA ALA A 74 30.43 2.49 30.31
C ALA A 74 28.96 2.01 30.37
N GLN A 75 28.22 2.46 31.38
CA GLN A 75 26.86 1.99 31.68
C GLN A 75 25.91 2.06 30.48
N ILE A 76 25.34 0.92 30.08
CA ILE A 76 24.29 0.87 29.04
C ILE A 76 23.07 1.67 29.51
N ARG A 77 22.60 2.62 28.70
CA ARG A 77 21.35 3.37 28.95
C ARG A 77 20.23 2.86 28.04
N SER A 78 19.02 2.74 28.59
CA SER A 78 17.80 2.44 27.85
C SER A 78 16.85 3.62 27.96
N LEU A 79 16.38 4.12 26.82
CA LEU A 79 15.52 5.29 26.68
C LEU A 79 14.25 4.93 25.90
N THR A 80 13.29 5.85 25.89
CA THR A 80 12.08 5.78 25.08
C THR A 80 11.94 7.09 24.30
N THR A 81 11.61 7.04 23.01
CA THR A 81 11.39 8.26 22.21
C THR A 81 10.12 9.00 22.61
N ASP A 82 10.15 10.34 22.53
CA ASP A 82 8.98 11.20 22.69
C ASP A 82 8.05 11.17 21.47
N LEU A 83 6.99 11.99 21.46
CA LEU A 83 6.03 12.04 20.34
C LEU A 83 6.61 12.59 19.04
N GLN A 84 7.79 13.21 19.10
CA GLN A 84 8.55 13.74 17.96
C GLN A 84 9.61 12.75 17.47
N GLY A 85 9.64 11.53 18.05
CA GLY A 85 10.61 10.48 17.73
C GLY A 85 11.99 10.73 18.35
N GLU A 86 12.13 11.73 19.21
CA GLU A 86 13.43 12.21 19.69
C GLU A 86 13.83 11.53 21.01
N PHE A 87 15.14 11.36 21.19
CA PHE A 87 15.74 10.86 22.41
C PHE A 87 17.01 11.64 22.75
N LYS A 88 17.31 11.77 24.05
CA LYS A 88 18.50 12.48 24.54
C LYS A 88 19.02 11.88 25.85
N THR A 89 20.34 11.80 25.99
CA THR A 89 21.01 11.41 27.24
C THR A 89 22.44 11.96 27.30
N ASP A 90 23.04 11.88 28.47
CA ASP A 90 24.42 12.28 28.78
C ASP A 90 25.32 11.07 29.06
N TYR A 91 26.64 11.23 28.90
CA TYR A 91 27.65 10.32 29.43
C TYR A 91 28.80 11.10 30.03
N ILE A 92 29.11 10.84 31.30
CA ILE A 92 30.25 11.45 32.00
C ILE A 92 31.43 10.47 31.93
N LEU A 93 32.52 10.87 31.31
CA LEU A 93 33.71 10.03 31.03
C LEU A 93 35.00 10.76 31.41
N ASN A 94 36.05 10.00 31.76
CA ASN A 94 37.35 10.57 32.13
C ASN A 94 38.06 11.17 30.89
N ALA A 95 38.53 12.41 31.00
CA ALA A 95 39.11 13.18 29.89
C ALA A 95 40.39 12.56 29.29
N ARG A 96 41.09 11.68 30.03
CA ARG A 96 42.33 11.04 29.59
C ARG A 96 42.10 9.82 28.68
N ALA A 97 40.85 9.44 28.42
CA ALA A 97 40.52 8.50 27.36
C ALA A 97 40.65 9.19 25.98
N PRO A 98 41.24 8.55 24.95
CA PRO A 98 41.43 9.17 23.64
C PRO A 98 40.07 9.57 23.04
N GLY A 99 39.95 10.85 22.66
CA GLY A 99 38.67 11.54 22.47
C GLY A 99 37.80 11.09 21.30
N LYS A 100 37.16 9.92 21.44
CA LYS A 100 36.01 9.46 20.65
C LYS A 100 35.10 8.61 21.53
N LEU A 101 33.79 8.90 21.54
CA LEU A 101 32.79 8.06 22.20
C LEU A 101 32.07 7.20 21.16
N GLY A 102 32.59 6.00 20.92
CA GLY A 102 31.91 4.97 20.14
C GLY A 102 30.71 4.38 20.89
N ILE A 103 29.54 4.37 20.26
CA ILE A 103 28.30 3.79 20.82
C ILE A 103 27.69 2.81 19.84
N ASN A 104 27.37 1.61 20.31
CA ASN A 104 26.46 0.70 19.63
C ASN A 104 25.04 1.02 20.06
N LEU A 105 24.21 1.42 19.10
CA LEU A 105 22.80 1.74 19.26
C LEU A 105 21.95 0.56 18.77
N THR A 106 20.82 0.32 19.43
CA THR A 106 19.78 -0.59 18.95
C THR A 106 18.41 0.00 19.28
N VAL A 107 17.52 0.06 18.29
CA VAL A 107 16.17 0.61 18.44
C VAL A 107 15.13 -0.43 18.07
N SER A 108 14.09 -0.54 18.89
CA SER A 108 13.02 -1.52 18.73
C SER A 108 11.64 -0.90 18.95
N LYS A 109 10.68 -1.30 18.11
CA LYS A 109 9.27 -0.89 18.18
C LYS A 109 8.42 -2.02 17.62
N LYS A 110 7.32 -2.39 18.29
CA LYS A 110 6.36 -3.35 17.74
C LYS A 110 5.80 -2.82 16.41
N GLY A 111 5.85 -3.64 15.36
CA GLY A 111 5.48 -3.28 13.99
C GLY A 111 6.69 -3.03 13.07
N PHE A 112 7.89 -2.89 13.63
CA PHE A 112 9.11 -2.57 12.88
C PHE A 112 10.19 -3.64 13.08
N LEU A 113 11.10 -3.77 12.11
CA LEU A 113 12.38 -4.44 12.26
C LEU A 113 13.26 -3.65 13.25
N ASN A 114 14.09 -4.35 14.02
CA ASN A 114 15.04 -3.70 14.93
C ASN A 114 16.13 -2.99 14.13
N ALA A 115 16.25 -1.68 14.27
CA ALA A 115 17.38 -0.93 13.73
C ALA A 115 18.61 -1.05 14.65
N ARG A 116 19.80 -1.00 14.07
CA ARG A 116 21.08 -0.90 14.78
C ARG A 116 21.91 0.22 14.16
N ALA A 117 22.84 0.79 14.92
CA ALA A 117 23.90 1.63 14.34
C ALA A 117 25.16 1.57 15.21
N THR A 118 26.33 1.70 14.60
CA THR A 118 27.58 1.98 15.33
C THR A 118 28.02 3.40 15.04
N VAL A 119 27.98 4.27 16.06
CA VAL A 119 28.25 5.71 15.93
C VAL A 119 29.53 6.06 16.70
N ASP A 120 30.58 6.46 15.98
CA ASP A 120 31.74 7.14 16.56
C ASP A 120 31.43 8.63 16.76
N LEU A 121 31.03 9.02 17.97
CA LEU A 121 30.93 10.44 18.32
C LEU A 121 32.35 11.02 18.37
N GLY A 122 32.61 11.99 17.49
CA GLY A 122 33.93 12.59 17.27
C GLY A 122 34.29 13.65 18.30
N ASP A 123 34.60 14.87 17.85
CA ASP A 123 34.89 15.99 18.74
C ASP A 123 33.62 16.45 19.50
N ILE A 124 33.77 16.68 20.81
CA ILE A 124 32.75 17.16 21.76
C ILE A 124 32.21 18.54 21.35
N SER A 125 32.97 19.33 20.60
CA SER A 125 32.59 20.69 20.19
C SER A 125 31.35 20.81 19.30
N LYS A 126 30.79 19.69 18.79
CA LYS A 126 29.63 19.69 17.88
C LYS A 126 28.48 18.83 18.42
N PRO A 127 27.24 19.35 18.43
CA PRO A 127 26.06 18.52 18.71
C PRO A 127 25.75 17.62 17.50
N TRP A 128 25.83 16.31 17.68
CA TRP A 128 25.39 15.32 16.68
C TRP A 128 23.99 14.83 17.02
N ILE A 129 23.12 14.77 16.00
CA ILE A 129 21.82 14.10 16.08
C ILE A 129 21.97 12.76 15.34
N ILE A 130 21.81 11.66 16.06
CA ILE A 130 21.81 10.32 15.48
C ILE A 130 20.44 10.07 14.83
N HIS A 131 20.38 10.08 13.50
CA HIS A 131 19.21 9.63 12.77
C HIS A 131 19.16 8.10 12.77
N VAL A 132 17.97 7.54 12.98
CA VAL A 132 17.74 6.09 12.99
C VAL A 132 16.43 5.78 12.25
N THR A 133 16.52 5.18 11.09
CA THR A 133 15.34 4.76 10.30
C THR A 133 14.91 3.36 10.71
N LEU A 134 13.69 3.23 11.25
CA LEU A 134 13.02 1.95 11.39
C LEU A 134 12.30 1.58 10.09
N ARG A 135 12.31 0.29 9.76
CA ARG A 135 11.61 -0.29 8.61
C ARG A 135 10.50 -1.19 9.10
N ASP A 136 9.39 -1.25 8.38
CA ASP A 136 8.24 -2.07 8.75
C ASP A 136 8.58 -3.56 8.80
N ALA A 137 7.97 -4.29 9.74
CA ALA A 137 8.23 -5.72 9.94
C ALA A 137 7.65 -6.61 8.83
N GLU A 138 6.66 -6.09 8.09
CA GLU A 138 6.01 -6.73 6.95
C GLU A 138 6.29 -5.85 5.70
N PRO A 139 7.27 -6.19 4.85
CA PRO A 139 7.62 -5.38 3.68
C PRO A 139 6.59 -5.52 2.57
N ASP A 140 6.45 -4.49 1.71
CA ASP A 140 5.59 -4.52 0.53
C ASP A 140 5.98 -5.68 -0.41
N PRO A 141 5.11 -6.69 -0.60
CA PRO A 141 5.43 -7.86 -1.42
C PRO A 141 5.47 -7.56 -2.93
N ALA A 142 5.04 -6.37 -3.37
CA ALA A 142 5.21 -5.91 -4.75
C ALA A 142 6.65 -5.44 -5.06
N LEU A 143 7.48 -5.23 -4.03
CA LEU A 143 8.88 -4.80 -4.16
C LEU A 143 9.86 -5.96 -3.92
N LEU A 144 11.07 -5.85 -4.46
CA LEU A 144 12.15 -6.82 -4.22
C LEU A 144 12.47 -6.93 -2.73
N SER A 145 12.65 -8.12 -2.16
CA SER A 145 13.01 -8.25 -0.74
C SER A 145 14.48 -7.89 -0.47
N GLN A 146 14.81 -7.56 0.79
CA GLN A 146 16.22 -7.43 1.23
C GLN A 146 17.02 -8.70 0.96
N GLY A 147 16.43 -9.88 1.18
CA GLY A 147 17.09 -11.16 0.95
C GLY A 147 17.45 -11.36 -0.52
N ASP A 148 16.59 -10.91 -1.43
CA ASP A 148 16.81 -11.00 -2.87
C ASP A 148 17.78 -9.93 -3.39
N LEU A 149 17.78 -8.70 -2.82
CA LEU A 149 18.83 -7.70 -3.08
C LEU A 149 20.22 -8.24 -2.71
N ILE A 150 20.37 -8.78 -1.51
CA ILE A 150 21.65 -9.34 -1.02
C ILE A 150 22.04 -10.55 -1.88
N SER A 151 21.10 -11.45 -2.17
CA SER A 151 21.36 -12.65 -2.98
C SER A 151 21.69 -12.33 -4.45
N GLY A 152 21.14 -11.23 -4.99
CA GLY A 152 21.40 -10.78 -6.36
C GLY A 152 22.76 -10.09 -6.54
N LEU A 153 23.23 -9.34 -5.53
CA LEU A 153 24.49 -8.58 -5.62
C LEU A 153 25.70 -9.27 -4.96
N ALA A 154 25.53 -9.80 -3.75
CA ALA A 154 26.67 -10.26 -2.94
C ALA A 154 27.52 -11.40 -3.56
N PRO A 155 26.95 -12.38 -4.30
CA PRO A 155 27.75 -13.42 -4.97
C PRO A 155 28.68 -12.86 -6.07
N GLY A 156 28.31 -11.75 -6.71
CA GLY A 156 29.17 -11.02 -7.63
C GLY A 156 30.26 -10.25 -6.87
N LEU A 157 29.83 -9.45 -5.87
CA LEU A 157 30.71 -8.63 -5.04
C LEU A 157 31.81 -9.43 -4.33
N ARG A 158 31.52 -10.67 -3.91
CA ARG A 158 32.48 -11.57 -3.22
C ARG A 158 33.79 -11.78 -3.98
N LYS A 159 33.82 -11.55 -5.30
CA LYS A 159 35.02 -11.66 -6.14
C LYS A 159 35.95 -10.44 -6.07
N ALA A 160 35.55 -9.35 -5.39
CA ALA A 160 36.43 -8.22 -5.10
C ALA A 160 37.63 -8.67 -4.25
N GLY A 161 38.80 -8.11 -4.54
CA GLY A 161 40.09 -8.60 -4.05
C GLY A 161 41.24 -7.89 -4.75
N ALA A 162 42.30 -8.63 -5.09
CA ALA A 162 43.44 -8.11 -5.85
C ALA A 162 43.05 -7.36 -7.15
N SER A 163 41.95 -7.76 -7.81
CA SER A 163 41.44 -7.11 -9.04
C SER A 163 40.93 -5.68 -8.82
N GLU A 164 40.52 -5.34 -7.60
CA GLU A 164 40.11 -3.98 -7.21
C GLU A 164 41.25 -3.23 -6.50
N GLY A 165 42.50 -3.73 -6.61
CA GLY A 165 43.71 -3.08 -6.10
C GLY A 165 43.94 -3.22 -4.59
N LEU A 166 43.23 -4.12 -3.91
CA LEU A 166 43.41 -4.32 -2.47
C LEU A 166 44.82 -4.80 -2.12
N SER A 167 45.32 -4.34 -0.97
CA SER A 167 46.49 -4.95 -0.32
C SER A 167 46.20 -6.40 0.10
N ALA A 168 47.21 -7.27 0.17
CA ALA A 168 47.04 -8.66 0.63
C ALA A 168 46.43 -8.79 2.06
N LYS A 169 46.57 -7.75 2.89
CA LYS A 169 45.85 -7.64 4.18
C LYS A 169 44.39 -7.22 4.00
N GLY A 170 44.10 -6.34 3.03
CA GLY A 170 42.75 -6.00 2.59
C GLY A 170 42.01 -7.21 2.05
N GLU A 171 42.63 -8.01 1.20
CA GLU A 171 42.07 -9.28 0.69
C GLU A 171 41.71 -10.24 1.84
N LYS A 172 42.60 -10.42 2.82
CA LYS A 172 42.34 -11.28 3.98
C LYS A 172 41.22 -10.74 4.89
N ASP A 173 41.22 -9.43 5.19
CA ASP A 173 40.14 -8.79 5.94
C ASP A 173 38.80 -8.93 5.18
N TYR A 174 38.80 -8.76 3.85
CA TYR A 174 37.61 -8.84 2.99
C TYR A 174 37.04 -10.26 2.91
N ALA A 175 37.89 -11.26 2.66
CA ALA A 175 37.50 -12.66 2.60
C ALA A 175 36.89 -13.14 3.93
N GLN A 176 37.47 -12.75 5.07
CA GLN A 176 36.91 -13.03 6.39
C GLN A 176 35.55 -12.35 6.61
N GLY A 177 35.38 -11.11 6.11
CA GLY A 177 34.09 -10.42 6.13
C GLY A 177 33.03 -11.18 5.32
N ALA A 178 33.34 -11.58 4.10
CA ALA A 178 32.44 -12.32 3.22
C ALA A 178 32.07 -13.70 3.78
N GLU A 179 32.98 -14.38 4.47
CA GLU A 179 32.72 -15.67 5.14
C GLU A 179 31.75 -15.53 6.33
N GLU A 180 31.96 -14.55 7.22
CA GLU A 180 31.02 -14.29 8.33
C GLU A 180 29.65 -13.81 7.82
N PHE A 181 29.61 -12.94 6.80
CA PHE A 181 28.35 -12.44 6.24
C PHE A 181 27.57 -13.52 5.50
N LEU A 182 28.15 -14.11 4.45
CA LEU A 182 27.40 -14.91 3.47
C LEU A 182 27.31 -16.39 3.84
N ASP A 183 28.39 -16.98 4.34
CA ASP A 183 28.44 -18.43 4.63
C ASP A 183 27.90 -18.74 6.02
N LYS A 184 28.30 -17.95 7.02
CA LYS A 184 27.89 -18.13 8.44
C LYS A 184 26.64 -17.36 8.82
N LYS A 185 26.15 -16.45 7.96
CA LYS A 185 24.95 -15.61 8.18
C LYS A 185 25.01 -14.78 9.46
N ARG A 186 26.14 -14.08 9.63
CA ARG A 186 26.49 -13.23 10.78
C ARG A 186 26.94 -11.85 10.27
N PRO A 187 26.01 -11.03 9.73
CA PRO A 187 26.35 -9.71 9.20
C PRO A 187 27.02 -8.84 10.27
N ASP A 188 26.56 -8.92 11.52
CA ASP A 188 27.12 -8.26 12.71
C ASP A 188 28.63 -8.47 12.89
N ARG A 189 29.11 -9.70 12.63
CA ARG A 189 30.53 -10.05 12.77
C ARG A 189 31.38 -9.61 11.58
N SER A 190 30.77 -9.49 10.41
CA SER A 190 31.46 -9.07 9.18
C SER A 190 31.83 -7.58 9.19
N LEU A 191 31.03 -6.72 9.82
CA LEU A 191 31.16 -5.26 9.79
C LEU A 191 32.56 -4.79 10.19
N SER A 192 33.11 -5.35 11.26
CA SER A 192 34.46 -5.00 11.75
C SER A 192 35.55 -5.29 10.71
N SER A 193 35.38 -6.31 9.87
CA SER A 193 36.33 -6.69 8.84
C SER A 193 36.17 -5.83 7.58
N PHE A 194 34.95 -5.66 7.07
CA PHE A 194 34.70 -4.77 5.93
C PHE A 194 35.09 -3.32 6.23
N ALA A 195 34.78 -2.80 7.43
CA ALA A 195 35.19 -1.47 7.84
C ALA A 195 36.73 -1.30 7.95
N LYS A 196 37.53 -2.38 8.07
CA LYS A 196 39.01 -2.30 8.00
C LYS A 196 39.50 -2.19 6.55
N VAL A 197 38.80 -2.81 5.60
CA VAL A 197 39.08 -2.73 4.17
C VAL A 197 38.74 -1.33 3.67
N VAL A 198 37.51 -0.85 3.88
CA VAL A 198 37.06 0.46 3.36
C VAL A 198 37.81 1.65 4.00
N ARG A 199 38.35 1.52 5.23
CA ARG A 199 39.24 2.54 5.83
C ARG A 199 40.67 2.51 5.30
N ARG A 200 41.11 1.44 4.64
CA ARG A 200 42.47 1.26 4.09
C ARG A 200 42.50 1.57 2.61
N ASP A 201 41.51 1.04 1.90
CA ASP A 201 41.40 1.01 0.45
C ASP A 201 40.06 1.71 0.04
N PRO A 202 39.86 3.00 0.37
CA PRO A 202 38.54 3.66 0.36
C PRO A 202 37.87 3.84 -1.00
N SER A 203 38.65 3.67 -2.07
CA SER A 203 38.24 3.72 -3.48
C SER A 203 37.73 2.38 -4.03
N CYS A 204 37.83 1.28 -3.27
CA CYS A 204 37.22 0.01 -3.67
C CYS A 204 35.69 0.10 -3.53
N LEU A 205 35.00 0.55 -4.58
CA LEU A 205 33.54 0.76 -4.56
C LEU A 205 32.80 -0.55 -4.24
N LEU A 206 33.21 -1.67 -4.85
CA LEU A 206 32.62 -2.98 -4.59
C LEU A 206 32.81 -3.45 -3.13
N CYS A 207 33.92 -3.06 -2.48
CA CYS A 207 34.16 -3.32 -1.08
C CYS A 207 33.19 -2.52 -0.18
N ARG A 208 32.92 -1.25 -0.54
CA ARG A 208 31.95 -0.40 0.16
C ARG A 208 30.51 -0.87 -0.07
N THR A 209 30.16 -1.29 -1.28
CA THR A 209 28.85 -1.90 -1.58
C THR A 209 28.62 -3.18 -0.76
N MET A 210 29.62 -4.07 -0.67
CA MET A 210 29.51 -5.27 0.17
C MET A 210 29.36 -4.93 1.67
N TRP A 211 30.10 -3.92 2.15
CA TRP A 211 29.97 -3.44 3.53
C TRP A 211 28.55 -2.95 3.81
N ALA A 212 27.99 -2.11 2.94
CA ALA A 212 26.65 -1.57 3.09
C ALA A 212 25.55 -2.65 3.02
N LEU A 213 25.71 -3.69 2.19
CA LEU A 213 24.79 -4.84 2.22
C LEU A 213 24.84 -5.60 3.55
N ALA A 214 26.01 -5.68 4.19
CA ALA A 214 26.15 -6.26 5.52
C ALA A 214 25.62 -5.34 6.63
N GLU A 215 25.76 -4.02 6.51
CA GLU A 215 25.13 -3.03 7.41
C GLU A 215 23.60 -3.16 7.35
N LEU A 216 23.02 -3.18 6.15
CA LEU A 216 21.59 -3.36 5.89
C LEU A 216 21.04 -4.64 6.54
N ASP A 217 21.78 -5.76 6.44
CA ASP A 217 21.41 -7.05 7.02
C ASP A 217 21.63 -7.13 8.54
N ALA A 218 22.60 -6.38 9.07
CA ALA A 218 22.77 -6.16 10.51
C ALA A 218 21.69 -5.24 11.11
N GLY A 219 20.92 -4.53 10.27
CA GLY A 219 19.86 -3.60 10.68
C GLY A 219 20.27 -2.11 10.68
N ASP A 220 21.44 -1.76 10.14
CA ASP A 220 21.92 -0.38 9.99
C ASP A 220 21.55 0.16 8.60
N TRP A 221 20.31 0.68 8.51
CA TRP A 221 19.77 1.27 7.29
C TRP A 221 20.52 2.54 6.88
N ASP A 222 20.72 3.45 7.84
CA ASP A 222 21.26 4.78 7.60
C ASP A 222 22.75 4.71 7.26
N GLY A 223 23.48 3.75 7.84
CA GLY A 223 24.83 3.39 7.44
C GLY A 223 24.91 2.84 6.03
N ALA A 224 24.09 1.84 5.71
CA ALA A 224 24.04 1.27 4.37
C ALA A 224 23.72 2.33 3.29
N TYR A 225 22.72 3.19 3.54
CA TYR A 225 22.33 4.26 2.60
C TYR A 225 23.45 5.29 2.43
N ARG A 226 24.12 5.68 3.52
CA ARG A 226 25.28 6.60 3.52
C ARG A 226 26.43 6.04 2.68
N ASP A 227 26.84 4.80 2.92
CA ASP A 227 28.02 4.22 2.27
C ASP A 227 27.76 3.80 0.81
N LEU A 228 26.52 3.45 0.46
CA LEU A 228 26.12 3.34 -0.95
C LEU A 228 26.08 4.71 -1.65
N SER A 229 25.59 5.76 -0.99
CA SER A 229 25.61 7.13 -1.53
C SER A 229 27.04 7.60 -1.81
N GLU A 230 27.98 7.35 -0.88
CA GLU A 230 29.40 7.64 -1.05
C GLU A 230 30.01 6.84 -2.21
N ALA A 231 29.69 5.55 -2.35
CA ALA A 231 30.15 4.73 -3.47
C ALA A 231 29.67 5.28 -4.82
N VAL A 232 28.43 5.77 -4.91
CA VAL A 232 27.88 6.40 -6.12
C VAL A 232 28.53 7.75 -6.41
N VAL A 233 28.77 8.59 -5.40
CA VAL A 233 29.48 9.88 -5.57
C VAL A 233 30.89 9.66 -6.13
N GLN A 234 31.63 8.70 -5.58
CA GLN A 234 32.98 8.36 -6.08
C GLN A 234 32.94 7.73 -7.48
N GLY A 235 31.97 6.87 -7.78
CA GLY A 235 31.77 6.29 -9.12
C GLY A 235 31.46 7.34 -10.18
N ARG A 236 30.61 8.33 -9.87
CA ARG A 236 30.33 9.48 -10.74
C ARG A 236 31.55 10.37 -10.96
N ALA A 237 32.40 10.52 -9.95
CA ALA A 237 33.64 11.30 -10.06
C ALA A 237 34.71 10.65 -10.96
N ASN A 238 34.64 9.33 -11.19
CA ASN A 238 35.55 8.62 -12.09
C ASN A 238 34.85 7.46 -12.81
N THR A 239 34.31 7.75 -13.99
CA THR A 239 33.56 6.79 -14.82
C THR A 239 34.32 5.51 -15.18
N LYS A 240 35.66 5.49 -15.12
CA LYS A 240 36.46 4.27 -15.35
C LYS A 240 36.37 3.24 -14.23
N VAL A 241 36.03 3.68 -13.01
CA VAL A 241 35.81 2.81 -11.84
C VAL A 241 34.35 2.75 -11.43
N ALA A 242 33.43 3.33 -12.22
CA ALA A 242 32.00 3.19 -12.01
C ALA A 242 31.58 1.72 -11.99
N ARG A 243 30.54 1.42 -11.20
CA ARG A 243 30.00 0.08 -10.94
C ARG A 243 28.48 0.18 -10.84
N PRO A 244 27.70 -0.72 -11.47
CA PRO A 244 26.24 -0.66 -11.38
C PRO A 244 25.72 -1.08 -9.99
N GLU A 245 26.43 -1.94 -9.26
CA GLU A 245 25.96 -2.53 -7.99
C GLU A 245 25.53 -1.50 -6.92
N PRO A 246 26.30 -0.43 -6.61
CA PRO A 246 25.85 0.59 -5.65
C PRO A 246 24.65 1.42 -6.14
N LEU A 247 24.54 1.66 -7.46
CA LEU A 247 23.40 2.34 -8.06
C LEU A 247 22.12 1.48 -7.98
N VAL A 248 22.23 0.18 -8.27
CA VAL A 248 21.14 -0.79 -8.12
C VAL A 248 20.64 -0.83 -6.68
N ALA A 249 21.56 -0.92 -5.71
CA ALA A 249 21.20 -0.96 -4.30
C ALA A 249 20.47 0.33 -3.84
N LEU A 250 20.96 1.53 -4.19
CA LEU A 250 20.24 2.78 -3.89
C LEU A 250 18.87 2.87 -4.56
N GLY A 251 18.75 2.44 -5.82
CA GLY A 251 17.48 2.46 -6.54
C GLY A 251 16.42 1.56 -5.89
N ILE A 252 16.82 0.39 -5.41
CA ILE A 252 15.95 -0.53 -4.68
C ILE A 252 15.62 0.02 -3.27
N MET A 253 16.59 0.64 -2.59
CA MET A 253 16.33 1.32 -1.32
C MET A 253 15.35 2.50 -1.45
N GLU A 254 15.40 3.26 -2.55
CA GLU A 254 14.41 4.31 -2.84
C GLU A 254 13.05 3.73 -3.28
N SER A 255 13.03 2.54 -3.88
CA SER A 255 11.78 1.80 -4.14
C SER A 255 11.08 1.45 -2.82
N TRP A 256 11.81 0.97 -1.81
CA TRP A 256 11.28 0.70 -0.46
C TRP A 256 10.81 1.96 0.29
N ARG A 257 11.23 3.16 -0.14
CA ARG A 257 10.70 4.44 0.37
C ARG A 257 9.49 4.93 -0.42
N HIS A 258 8.98 4.11 -1.33
CA HIS A 258 7.93 4.42 -2.31
C HIS A 258 8.25 5.68 -3.13
N GLN A 259 9.50 5.83 -3.56
CA GLN A 259 9.99 6.94 -4.40
C GLN A 259 10.33 6.44 -5.83
N PRO A 260 9.35 6.04 -6.65
CA PRO A 260 9.62 5.40 -7.95
C PRO A 260 10.42 6.27 -8.92
N GLU A 261 10.27 7.60 -8.89
CA GLU A 261 11.09 8.54 -9.67
C GLU A 261 12.57 8.53 -9.26
N ARG A 262 12.86 8.44 -7.96
CA ARG A 262 14.24 8.41 -7.44
C ARG A 262 14.87 7.04 -7.65
N ALA A 263 14.09 5.97 -7.50
CA ALA A 263 14.47 4.62 -7.87
C ALA A 263 14.85 4.53 -9.36
N TRP A 264 13.96 4.99 -10.23
CA TRP A 264 14.15 5.05 -11.68
C TRP A 264 15.43 5.80 -12.07
N GLY A 265 15.72 6.94 -11.43
CA GLY A 265 16.93 7.71 -11.70
C GLY A 265 18.22 6.92 -11.44
N PHE A 266 18.34 6.29 -10.27
CA PHE A 266 19.51 5.45 -9.94
C PHE A 266 19.58 4.18 -10.81
N LEU A 267 18.44 3.53 -11.10
CA LEU A 267 18.39 2.30 -11.89
C LEU A 267 18.70 2.56 -13.38
N SER A 268 18.27 3.70 -13.92
CA SER A 268 18.63 4.14 -15.28
C SER A 268 20.14 4.40 -15.40
N GLU A 269 20.75 5.03 -14.40
CA GLU A 269 22.21 5.20 -14.35
C GLU A 269 22.93 3.85 -14.21
N ALA A 270 22.39 2.92 -13.41
CA ALA A 270 22.93 1.57 -13.28
C ALA A 270 22.94 0.81 -14.60
N VAL A 271 21.85 0.86 -15.38
CA VAL A 271 21.77 0.28 -16.73
C VAL A 271 22.70 1.02 -17.71
N GLY A 272 22.89 2.33 -17.56
CA GLY A 272 23.87 3.10 -18.33
C GLY A 272 25.32 2.68 -18.09
N VAL A 273 25.67 2.32 -16.85
CA VAL A 273 27.01 1.81 -16.47
C VAL A 273 27.16 0.32 -16.80
N GLY A 274 26.11 -0.49 -16.64
CA GLY A 274 26.11 -1.93 -16.89
C GLY A 274 24.87 -2.39 -17.68
N PRO A 275 24.86 -2.26 -19.03
CA PRO A 275 23.67 -2.49 -19.86
C PRO A 275 23.09 -3.91 -19.84
N ALA A 276 23.83 -4.89 -19.32
CA ALA A 276 23.41 -6.29 -19.16
C ALA A 276 23.27 -6.72 -17.69
N ASN A 277 23.26 -5.78 -16.73
CA ASN A 277 23.06 -6.12 -15.32
C ASN A 277 21.59 -6.54 -15.08
N LEU A 278 21.39 -7.82 -14.74
CA LEU A 278 20.07 -8.45 -14.63
C LEU A 278 19.15 -7.74 -13.64
N LEU A 279 19.69 -7.38 -12.47
CA LEU A 279 18.92 -6.77 -11.39
C LEU A 279 18.62 -5.30 -11.69
N ALA A 280 19.56 -4.59 -12.32
CA ALA A 280 19.33 -3.23 -12.81
C ALA A 280 18.17 -3.19 -13.83
N LEU A 281 18.19 -4.08 -14.83
CA LEU A 281 17.13 -4.16 -15.85
C LEU A 281 15.78 -4.60 -15.28
N GLN A 282 15.75 -5.59 -14.38
CA GLN A 282 14.51 -6.08 -13.76
C GLN A 282 13.86 -4.99 -12.91
N GLU A 283 14.62 -4.36 -12.03
CA GLU A 283 14.07 -3.39 -11.08
C GLU A 283 13.84 -2.01 -11.73
N LEU A 284 14.57 -1.66 -12.79
CA LEU A 284 14.18 -0.54 -13.66
C LEU A 284 12.81 -0.80 -14.31
N GLY A 285 12.56 -2.03 -14.77
CA GLY A 285 11.25 -2.47 -15.23
C GLY A 285 10.16 -2.33 -14.16
N ARG A 286 10.44 -2.72 -12.91
CA ARG A 286 9.52 -2.53 -11.77
C ARG A 286 9.26 -1.03 -11.48
N ALA A 287 10.29 -0.19 -11.54
CA ALA A 287 10.14 1.26 -11.37
C ALA A 287 9.27 1.88 -12.48
N GLU A 288 9.43 1.45 -13.74
CA GLU A 288 8.59 1.92 -14.85
C GLU A 288 7.13 1.42 -14.76
N LEU A 289 6.89 0.21 -14.23
CA LEU A 289 5.54 -0.26 -13.90
C LEU A 289 4.84 0.63 -12.86
N LEU A 290 5.54 1.01 -11.79
CA LEU A 290 5.02 1.92 -10.76
C LEU A 290 4.73 3.33 -11.31
N ARG A 291 5.44 3.74 -12.37
CA ARG A 291 5.21 4.98 -13.13
C ARG A 291 4.17 4.85 -14.25
N GLN A 292 3.60 3.65 -14.44
CA GLN A 292 2.65 3.30 -15.51
C GLN A 292 3.21 3.40 -16.94
N ASN A 293 4.55 3.39 -17.09
CA ASN A 293 5.25 3.41 -18.38
C ASN A 293 5.38 1.99 -18.97
N PHE A 294 4.23 1.34 -19.22
CA PHE A 294 4.16 -0.11 -19.47
C PHE A 294 5.05 -0.60 -20.63
N GLU A 295 5.03 0.05 -21.80
CA GLU A 295 5.88 -0.27 -22.97
C GLU A 295 7.40 -0.23 -22.64
N ILE A 296 7.82 0.76 -21.85
CA ILE A 296 9.22 0.93 -21.43
C ILE A 296 9.58 -0.13 -20.38
N ALA A 297 8.65 -0.48 -19.49
CA ALA A 297 8.81 -1.58 -18.54
C ALA A 297 8.99 -2.92 -19.28
N ALA A 298 8.08 -3.28 -20.20
CA ALA A 298 8.17 -4.51 -20.98
C ALA A 298 9.47 -4.57 -21.80
N THR A 299 9.93 -3.44 -22.34
CA THR A 299 11.22 -3.34 -23.04
C THR A 299 12.41 -3.68 -22.14
N HIS A 300 12.48 -3.11 -20.92
CA HIS A 300 13.57 -3.43 -19.97
C HIS A 300 13.48 -4.87 -19.42
N LEU A 301 12.26 -5.35 -19.18
CA LEU A 301 12.02 -6.71 -18.66
C LEU A 301 12.31 -7.78 -19.72
N THR A 302 12.09 -7.49 -21.01
CA THR A 302 12.53 -8.34 -22.11
C THR A 302 14.05 -8.50 -22.09
N LYS A 303 14.80 -7.39 -22.03
CA LYS A 303 16.28 -7.40 -21.92
C LYS A 303 16.76 -8.16 -20.67
N ALA A 304 16.07 -8.00 -19.53
CA ALA A 304 16.38 -8.72 -18.31
C ALA A 304 16.27 -10.25 -18.51
N ILE A 305 15.17 -10.71 -19.10
CA ILE A 305 14.92 -12.13 -19.40
C ILE A 305 15.94 -12.66 -20.42
N GLU A 306 16.25 -11.91 -21.48
CA GLU A 306 17.24 -12.28 -22.51
C GLU A 306 18.65 -12.45 -21.92
N ALA A 307 19.02 -11.61 -20.95
CA ALA A 307 20.29 -11.71 -20.23
C ALA A 307 20.28 -12.80 -19.13
N GLY A 308 19.12 -13.39 -18.80
CA GLY A 308 19.00 -14.53 -17.88
C GLY A 308 18.38 -14.23 -16.51
N ALA A 309 17.60 -13.15 -16.37
CA ALA A 309 16.86 -12.86 -15.14
C ALA A 309 15.84 -13.98 -14.79
N GLY A 310 15.55 -14.11 -13.49
CA GLY A 310 14.68 -15.16 -12.97
C GLY A 310 13.19 -15.01 -13.32
N PRO A 311 12.33 -15.94 -12.86
CA PRO A 311 10.90 -15.91 -13.16
C PRO A 311 10.21 -14.58 -12.82
N GLU A 312 10.64 -13.87 -11.78
CA GLU A 312 10.09 -12.56 -11.39
C GLU A 312 10.07 -11.56 -12.56
N ALA A 313 11.10 -11.52 -13.42
CA ALA A 313 11.10 -10.66 -14.60
C ALA A 313 9.97 -11.01 -15.60
N ARG A 314 9.53 -12.29 -15.67
CA ARG A 314 8.35 -12.71 -16.46
C ARG A 314 7.03 -12.30 -15.82
N LEU A 315 6.94 -12.32 -14.49
CA LEU A 315 5.75 -11.83 -13.77
C LEU A 315 5.54 -10.33 -14.04
N LEU A 316 6.61 -9.55 -13.89
CA LEU A 316 6.62 -8.12 -14.21
C LEU A 316 6.33 -7.88 -15.70
N ARG A 317 6.90 -8.68 -16.62
CA ARG A 317 6.63 -8.55 -18.07
C ARG A 317 5.18 -8.88 -18.41
N SER A 318 4.58 -9.85 -17.73
CA SER A 318 3.15 -10.15 -17.83
C SER A 318 2.27 -9.00 -17.35
N GLU A 319 2.68 -8.27 -16.29
CA GLU A 319 1.98 -7.07 -15.82
C GLU A 319 2.14 -5.88 -16.77
N ALA A 320 3.34 -5.69 -17.35
CA ALA A 320 3.57 -4.65 -18.34
C ALA A 320 2.68 -4.85 -19.59
N LEU A 321 2.66 -6.07 -20.14
CA LEU A 321 1.82 -6.41 -21.28
C LEU A 321 0.31 -6.32 -20.97
N GLU A 322 -0.10 -6.58 -19.71
CA GLU A 322 -1.49 -6.32 -19.27
C GLU A 322 -1.80 -4.82 -19.22
N GLY A 323 -0.80 -4.00 -18.87
CA GLY A 323 -0.87 -2.55 -18.91
C GLY A 323 -0.91 -1.94 -20.32
N GLU A 324 -0.25 -2.58 -21.29
CA GLU A 324 -0.26 -2.26 -22.74
C GLU A 324 -1.52 -2.74 -23.49
N ASP A 325 -2.42 -3.44 -22.81
CA ASP A 325 -3.58 -4.15 -23.38
C ASP A 325 -3.24 -5.39 -24.25
N ASP A 326 -1.97 -5.84 -24.35
CA ASP A 326 -1.62 -7.13 -24.98
C ASP A 326 -1.91 -8.32 -24.04
N LEU A 327 -3.17 -8.69 -23.98
CA LEU A 327 -3.65 -9.85 -23.22
C LEU A 327 -3.05 -11.18 -23.69
N ASN A 328 -2.62 -11.30 -24.96
CA ASN A 328 -2.05 -12.52 -25.50
C ASN A 328 -0.59 -12.69 -25.04
N GLY A 329 0.21 -11.63 -25.13
CA GLY A 329 1.55 -11.58 -24.57
C GLY A 329 1.53 -11.70 -23.04
N ALA A 330 0.61 -11.01 -22.36
CA ALA A 330 0.43 -11.09 -20.91
C ALA A 330 0.11 -12.51 -20.45
N SER A 331 -0.86 -13.20 -21.09
CA SER A 331 -1.17 -14.60 -20.76
C SER A 331 0.02 -15.51 -21.05
N LYS A 332 0.71 -15.33 -22.18
CA LYS A 332 1.88 -16.15 -22.55
C LYS A 332 3.02 -16.01 -21.55
N GLU A 333 3.34 -14.81 -21.09
CA GLU A 333 4.37 -14.61 -20.05
C GLU A 333 3.92 -15.11 -18.68
N MET A 334 2.64 -15.00 -18.34
CA MET A 334 2.09 -15.60 -17.13
C MET A 334 2.18 -17.13 -17.15
N ASP A 335 1.90 -17.79 -18.28
CA ASP A 335 2.05 -19.24 -18.42
C ASP A 335 3.53 -19.67 -18.33
N LEU A 336 4.45 -18.88 -18.91
CA LEU A 336 5.90 -19.06 -18.79
C LEU A 336 6.43 -18.79 -17.37
N TYR A 337 5.83 -17.85 -16.63
CA TYR A 337 6.08 -17.66 -15.20
C TYR A 337 5.62 -18.85 -14.38
N LEU A 338 4.37 -19.29 -14.58
CA LEU A 338 3.78 -20.40 -13.82
C LEU A 338 4.55 -21.70 -14.09
N ALA A 339 5.00 -21.95 -15.31
CA ALA A 339 5.79 -23.12 -15.70
C ALA A 339 5.14 -24.45 -15.25
N GLY A 340 3.82 -24.54 -15.37
CA GLY A 340 3.02 -25.71 -14.96
C GLY A 340 2.66 -25.79 -13.47
N ARG A 341 3.10 -24.84 -12.62
CA ARG A 341 2.70 -24.75 -11.21
C ARG A 341 1.23 -24.32 -11.10
N ASP A 342 0.47 -24.89 -10.15
CA ASP A 342 -0.93 -24.50 -9.93
C ASP A 342 -1.00 -23.06 -9.38
N VAL A 343 -1.64 -22.17 -10.15
CA VAL A 343 -1.89 -20.77 -9.77
C VAL A 343 -2.54 -20.63 -8.39
N ARG A 344 -3.34 -21.60 -7.93
CA ARG A 344 -3.97 -21.59 -6.60
C ARG A 344 -2.96 -21.62 -5.45
N THR A 345 -1.75 -22.15 -5.69
CA THR A 345 -0.65 -22.21 -4.73
C THR A 345 0.26 -20.99 -4.76
N MET A 346 0.04 -20.05 -5.69
CA MET A 346 0.89 -18.86 -5.84
C MET A 346 0.53 -17.74 -4.84
N PRO A 347 1.46 -16.79 -4.58
CA PRO A 347 1.19 -15.57 -3.82
C PRO A 347 -0.02 -14.78 -4.35
N GLN A 348 -0.62 -13.96 -3.49
CA GLN A 348 -1.85 -13.23 -3.80
C GLN A 348 -1.73 -12.35 -5.04
N GLN A 349 -0.64 -11.59 -5.20
CA GLN A 349 -0.41 -10.73 -6.36
C GLN A 349 -0.42 -11.50 -7.70
N VAL A 350 0.24 -12.67 -7.75
CA VAL A 350 0.23 -13.56 -8.93
C VAL A 350 -1.20 -14.01 -9.25
N ARG A 351 -1.95 -14.43 -8.23
CA ARG A 351 -3.35 -14.88 -8.39
C ARG A 351 -4.25 -13.74 -8.89
N VAL A 352 -4.05 -12.52 -8.41
CA VAL A 352 -4.78 -11.33 -8.85
C VAL A 352 -4.46 -10.96 -10.29
N LEU A 353 -3.17 -10.94 -10.69
CA LEU A 353 -2.76 -10.67 -12.07
C LEU A 353 -3.28 -11.72 -13.06
N TRP A 354 -3.15 -13.01 -12.74
CA TRP A 354 -3.67 -14.11 -13.57
C TRP A 354 -5.20 -14.04 -13.73
N LEU A 355 -5.93 -13.74 -12.64
CA LEU A 355 -7.38 -13.53 -12.71
C LEU A 355 -7.75 -12.32 -13.57
N ARG A 356 -7.04 -11.20 -13.41
CA ARG A 356 -7.23 -9.95 -14.18
C ARG A 356 -7.06 -10.16 -15.68
N ILE A 357 -5.96 -10.79 -16.11
CA ILE A 357 -5.71 -11.15 -17.52
C ILE A 357 -6.86 -12.05 -18.04
N ARG A 358 -7.14 -13.16 -17.34
CA ARG A 358 -8.13 -14.15 -17.78
C ARG A 358 -9.56 -13.61 -17.83
N ASP A 359 -9.91 -12.67 -16.96
CA ASP A 359 -11.21 -11.99 -17.00
C ASP A 359 -11.34 -11.02 -18.18
N ARG A 360 -10.28 -10.29 -18.53
CA ARG A 360 -10.26 -9.41 -19.71
C ARG A 360 -10.39 -10.23 -20.99
N SER A 361 -9.60 -11.29 -21.17
CA SER A 361 -9.71 -12.19 -22.34
C SER A 361 -11.09 -12.86 -22.45
N ARG A 362 -11.75 -13.17 -21.32
CA ARG A 362 -13.13 -13.70 -21.33
C ARG A 362 -14.12 -12.63 -21.81
N ALA A 363 -14.01 -11.41 -21.30
CA ALA A 363 -14.89 -10.30 -21.69
C ALA A 363 -14.84 -10.03 -23.19
N GLU A 364 -13.64 -10.03 -23.79
CA GLU A 364 -13.48 -9.90 -25.24
C GLU A 364 -14.17 -11.03 -26.01
N GLY A 365 -13.98 -12.29 -25.59
CA GLY A 365 -14.64 -13.45 -26.19
C GLY A 365 -16.16 -13.38 -26.11
N THR A 366 -16.73 -12.99 -24.96
CA THR A 366 -18.17 -12.78 -24.78
C THR A 366 -18.70 -11.67 -25.70
N GLN A 367 -17.92 -10.62 -25.96
CA GLN A 367 -18.31 -9.53 -26.87
C GLN A 367 -18.15 -9.86 -28.35
N ALA A 368 -17.11 -10.58 -28.76
CA ALA A 368 -17.01 -11.11 -30.12
C ALA A 368 -18.23 -11.99 -30.44
N LYS A 369 -18.63 -12.83 -29.49
CA LYS A 369 -19.85 -13.65 -29.52
C LYS A 369 -21.14 -12.81 -29.54
N ALA A 370 -21.21 -11.69 -28.82
CA ALA A 370 -22.35 -10.77 -28.90
C ALA A 370 -22.46 -10.09 -30.27
N ARG A 371 -21.36 -9.55 -30.81
CA ARG A 371 -21.29 -8.96 -32.16
C ARG A 371 -21.66 -9.97 -33.25
N SER A 372 -21.16 -11.21 -33.16
CA SER A 372 -21.51 -12.30 -34.09
C SER A 372 -23.00 -12.69 -34.11
N ARG A 373 -23.76 -12.28 -33.09
CA ARG A 373 -25.21 -12.48 -32.96
C ARG A 373 -26.03 -11.24 -33.34
N GLY A 374 -25.41 -10.24 -33.98
CA GLY A 374 -26.05 -8.98 -34.35
C GLY A 374 -26.18 -7.96 -33.22
N GLY A 375 -25.55 -8.20 -32.06
CA GLY A 375 -25.46 -7.21 -30.99
C GLY A 375 -24.59 -6.03 -31.42
N GLN A 376 -25.14 -4.81 -31.32
CA GLN A 376 -24.45 -3.57 -31.66
C GLN A 376 -24.58 -2.54 -30.52
N PRO A 377 -23.61 -1.60 -30.39
CA PRO A 377 -23.75 -0.41 -29.56
C PRO A 377 -24.98 0.44 -29.94
N ILE A 378 -25.39 1.33 -29.05
CA ILE A 378 -26.44 2.32 -29.31
C ILE A 378 -25.80 3.52 -30.02
N ASP A 379 -26.35 3.87 -31.17
CA ASP A 379 -25.86 4.97 -31.98
C ASP A 379 -26.60 6.27 -31.63
N TYR A 380 -26.14 6.96 -30.58
CA TYR A 380 -26.69 8.25 -30.16
C TYR A 380 -26.45 9.41 -31.17
N LEU A 381 -25.75 9.17 -32.29
CA LEU A 381 -25.53 10.17 -33.34
C LEU A 381 -26.56 10.08 -34.46
N HIS A 382 -27.04 8.86 -34.75
CA HIS A 382 -27.93 8.59 -35.88
C HIS A 382 -29.30 8.01 -35.46
N GLN A 383 -29.48 7.59 -34.20
CA GLN A 383 -30.79 7.20 -33.66
C GLN A 383 -31.42 8.36 -32.88
N THR A 384 -32.71 8.62 -33.13
CA THR A 384 -33.49 9.62 -32.40
C THR A 384 -33.90 9.12 -31.01
N THR A 385 -32.94 9.05 -30.08
CA THR A 385 -33.22 8.84 -28.65
C THR A 385 -34.07 10.00 -28.10
N PRO A 386 -35.25 9.75 -27.48
CA PRO A 386 -36.11 10.79 -26.91
C PRO A 386 -35.41 11.72 -25.92
N GLU A 387 -34.38 11.22 -25.25
CA GLU A 387 -33.60 11.93 -24.25
C GLU A 387 -32.71 13.04 -24.84
N LEU A 388 -32.46 13.02 -26.16
CA LEU A 388 -31.77 14.07 -26.91
C LEU A 388 -32.73 15.08 -27.57
N GLN A 389 -34.04 15.02 -27.26
CA GLN A 389 -35.00 16.01 -27.74
C GLN A 389 -34.62 17.41 -27.23
N GLY A 390 -34.42 18.36 -28.15
CA GLY A 390 -33.96 19.71 -27.83
C GLY A 390 -32.45 19.85 -27.61
N LEU A 391 -31.65 18.87 -28.04
CA LEU A 391 -30.20 19.04 -28.22
C LEU A 391 -29.92 20.03 -29.36
N GLU A 392 -29.10 21.05 -29.09
CA GLU A 392 -28.46 21.93 -30.07
C GLU A 392 -27.10 21.31 -30.46
N PRO A 393 -26.93 20.72 -31.65
CA PRO A 393 -25.76 19.89 -31.95
C PRO A 393 -24.45 20.66 -32.05
N ALA A 394 -23.35 20.02 -31.61
CA ALA A 394 -22.00 20.56 -31.73
C ALA A 394 -21.55 20.61 -33.20
N THR A 395 -20.99 21.75 -33.62
CA THR A 395 -20.43 21.96 -34.96
C THR A 395 -19.01 21.39 -35.12
N ASP A 396 -18.26 21.25 -34.03
CA ASP A 396 -16.95 20.60 -33.98
C ASP A 396 -16.71 19.89 -32.62
N GLN A 397 -15.48 19.47 -32.33
CA GLN A 397 -15.10 18.77 -31.09
C GLN A 397 -14.10 19.54 -30.22
N LYS A 398 -13.81 20.82 -30.49
CA LYS A 398 -12.78 21.60 -29.77
C LYS A 398 -13.04 21.72 -28.26
N LEU A 399 -14.31 21.65 -27.84
CA LEU A 399 -14.70 21.69 -26.43
C LEU A 399 -14.55 20.33 -25.71
N LEU A 400 -14.37 19.21 -26.43
CA LEU A 400 -14.36 17.88 -25.83
C LEU A 400 -13.21 17.71 -24.81
N GLU A 401 -11.99 18.04 -25.22
CA GLU A 401 -10.79 17.93 -24.38
C GLU A 401 -10.85 18.80 -23.10
N PRO A 402 -11.14 20.12 -23.16
CA PRO A 402 -11.26 20.93 -21.93
C PRO A 402 -12.44 20.53 -21.04
N ILE A 403 -13.57 20.06 -21.61
CA ILE A 403 -14.68 19.51 -20.80
C ILE A 403 -14.22 18.25 -20.07
N LEU A 404 -13.58 17.29 -20.75
CA LEU A 404 -13.09 16.06 -20.13
C LEU A 404 -12.00 16.31 -19.09
N ALA A 405 -11.10 17.28 -19.32
CA ALA A 405 -10.09 17.67 -18.35
C ALA A 405 -10.72 18.25 -17.07
N ALA A 406 -11.70 19.16 -17.20
CA ALA A 406 -12.37 19.78 -16.06
C ALA A 406 -13.29 18.79 -15.29
N VAL A 407 -14.09 18.00 -16.00
CA VAL A 407 -14.94 16.95 -15.39
C VAL A 407 -14.07 15.88 -14.75
N GLY A 408 -12.99 15.44 -15.41
CA GLY A 408 -12.04 14.47 -14.88
C GLY A 408 -11.34 14.96 -13.62
N LYS A 409 -10.94 16.24 -13.58
CA LYS A 409 -10.45 16.88 -12.35
C LYS A 409 -11.52 16.82 -11.26
N ASN A 410 -12.74 17.31 -11.51
CA ASN A 410 -13.81 17.31 -10.51
C ASN A 410 -14.10 15.91 -9.95
N VAL A 411 -14.11 14.88 -10.80
CA VAL A 411 -14.30 13.48 -10.38
C VAL A 411 -13.12 12.99 -9.54
N ALA A 412 -11.88 13.29 -9.92
CA ALA A 412 -10.70 12.93 -9.13
C ALA A 412 -10.69 13.63 -7.76
N GLU A 413 -11.07 14.90 -7.69
CA GLU A 413 -11.15 15.64 -6.42
C GLU A 413 -12.33 15.15 -5.55
N PHE A 414 -13.48 14.82 -6.15
CA PHE A 414 -14.61 14.22 -5.45
C PHE A 414 -14.23 12.90 -4.78
N PHE A 415 -13.63 11.95 -5.52
CA PHE A 415 -13.28 10.64 -4.96
C PHE A 415 -12.08 10.69 -4.00
N ARG A 416 -11.07 11.53 -4.25
CA ARG A 416 -9.94 11.74 -3.31
C ARG A 416 -10.40 12.36 -1.98
N ASN A 417 -11.38 13.25 -2.01
CA ASN A 417 -11.88 13.95 -0.83
C ASN A 417 -13.19 13.33 -0.29
N PHE A 418 -13.58 12.13 -0.73
CA PHE A 418 -14.91 11.60 -0.44
C PHE A 418 -15.06 11.18 1.03
N PRO A 419 -15.99 11.78 1.80
CA PRO A 419 -16.30 11.29 3.13
C PRO A 419 -17.11 9.99 3.02
N ASN A 420 -16.76 9.00 3.85
CA ASN A 420 -17.64 7.87 4.10
C ASN A 420 -19.03 8.38 4.50
N THR A 421 -20.08 7.90 3.85
CA THR A 421 -21.45 8.46 3.95
C THR A 421 -22.50 7.38 4.11
N SER A 422 -23.64 7.78 4.68
CA SER A 422 -24.86 6.97 4.78
C SER A 422 -26.08 7.78 4.32
N SER A 423 -27.06 7.13 3.68
CA SER A 423 -28.33 7.76 3.27
C SER A 423 -29.51 6.80 3.35
N LEU A 424 -30.72 7.33 3.49
CA LEU A 424 -31.94 6.55 3.38
C LEU A 424 -32.28 6.33 1.90
N GLU A 425 -32.20 5.08 1.47
CA GLU A 425 -32.66 4.66 0.15
C GLU A 425 -34.09 4.11 0.22
N LYS A 426 -34.95 4.56 -0.69
CA LYS A 426 -36.28 3.98 -0.96
C LYS A 426 -36.22 3.30 -2.31
N ILE A 427 -36.59 2.02 -2.37
CA ILE A 427 -36.50 1.21 -3.59
C ILE A 427 -37.90 0.77 -3.99
N HIS A 428 -38.26 1.03 -5.25
CA HIS A 428 -39.49 0.57 -5.88
C HIS A 428 -39.13 -0.28 -7.10
N GLN A 429 -39.53 -1.54 -7.11
CA GLN A 429 -39.20 -2.50 -8.16
C GLN A 429 -40.47 -2.97 -8.85
N GLU A 430 -40.47 -3.03 -10.17
CA GLU A 430 -41.59 -3.42 -11.02
C GLU A 430 -41.19 -4.57 -11.94
N LYS A 431 -42.09 -5.54 -12.14
CA LYS A 431 -42.04 -6.47 -13.27
C LYS A 431 -42.98 -5.96 -14.35
N LEU A 432 -42.50 -5.79 -15.57
CA LEU A 432 -43.28 -5.23 -16.68
C LEU A 432 -43.72 -6.34 -17.65
N GLY A 433 -44.99 -6.29 -18.05
CA GLY A 433 -45.54 -7.12 -19.11
C GLY A 433 -45.04 -6.70 -20.49
N ARG A 434 -45.47 -7.43 -21.53
CA ARG A 434 -45.07 -7.15 -22.93
C ARG A 434 -45.48 -5.75 -23.40
N ASN A 435 -46.53 -5.18 -22.82
CA ASN A 435 -47.08 -3.87 -23.15
C ASN A 435 -46.71 -2.82 -22.08
N GLU A 436 -45.60 -3.04 -21.36
CA GLU A 436 -45.07 -2.17 -20.28
C GLU A 436 -45.98 -1.97 -19.07
N ASN A 437 -47.12 -2.68 -19.03
CA ASN A 437 -48.03 -2.73 -17.90
C ASN A 437 -47.40 -3.48 -16.72
N VAL A 438 -47.37 -2.83 -15.56
CA VAL A 438 -46.84 -3.40 -14.31
C VAL A 438 -47.65 -4.64 -13.91
N GLN A 439 -46.97 -5.77 -13.71
CA GLN A 439 -47.57 -7.05 -13.31
C GLN A 439 -47.47 -7.27 -11.80
N GLU A 440 -46.31 -6.93 -11.22
CA GLU A 440 -46.01 -7.07 -9.80
C GLU A 440 -45.10 -5.91 -9.37
N THR A 441 -45.20 -5.51 -8.11
CA THR A 441 -44.27 -4.54 -7.50
C THR A 441 -43.70 -5.04 -6.17
N LEU A 442 -42.51 -4.54 -5.82
CA LEU A 442 -41.89 -4.73 -4.52
C LEU A 442 -41.37 -3.36 -4.04
N ASN A 443 -41.67 -3.01 -2.79
CA ASN A 443 -41.21 -1.78 -2.16
C ASN A 443 -40.32 -2.13 -0.96
N SER A 444 -39.13 -1.55 -0.88
CA SER A 444 -38.22 -1.73 0.25
C SER A 444 -37.51 -0.41 0.62
N LYS A 445 -36.80 -0.42 1.74
CA LYS A 445 -35.96 0.69 2.22
C LYS A 445 -34.66 0.14 2.78
N ALA A 446 -33.56 0.85 2.54
CA ALA A 446 -32.24 0.52 3.05
C ALA A 446 -31.60 1.76 3.69
N GLN A 447 -30.66 1.56 4.62
CA GLN A 447 -29.55 2.49 4.77
C GLN A 447 -28.52 2.12 3.72
N TYR A 448 -28.29 3.01 2.76
CA TYR A 448 -27.19 2.92 1.81
C TYR A 448 -25.93 3.45 2.48
N LEU A 449 -24.79 2.78 2.31
CA LEU A 449 -23.50 3.26 2.78
C LEU A 449 -22.51 3.28 1.63
N CYS A 450 -21.82 4.40 1.47
CA CYS A 450 -20.74 4.58 0.50
C CYS A 450 -19.43 4.70 1.27
N LEU A 451 -18.50 3.76 1.06
CA LEU A 451 -17.20 3.72 1.71
C LEU A 451 -16.08 3.89 0.67
N LEU A 452 -15.14 4.77 0.95
CA LEU A 452 -13.89 4.93 0.22
C LEU A 452 -12.77 4.18 0.95
N HIS A 453 -11.96 3.42 0.22
CA HIS A 453 -10.73 2.82 0.70
C HIS A 453 -9.55 3.23 -0.19
N ASP A 454 -8.42 3.56 0.41
CA ASP A 454 -7.17 3.78 -0.31
C ASP A 454 -6.58 2.44 -0.77
N GLY A 455 -6.26 2.34 -2.07
CA GLY A 455 -5.74 1.13 -2.69
C GLY A 455 -4.53 1.39 -3.58
N GLN A 456 -3.64 0.40 -3.69
CA GLN A 456 -2.41 0.43 -4.50
C GLN A 456 -2.65 0.78 -5.98
N TRP A 457 -3.89 0.63 -6.48
CA TRP A 457 -4.29 0.85 -7.88
C TRP A 457 -5.27 2.03 -8.05
N GLY A 458 -5.43 2.87 -7.01
CA GLY A 458 -6.40 3.96 -6.94
C GLY A 458 -7.49 3.74 -5.88
N PRO A 459 -8.39 4.73 -5.68
CA PRO A 459 -9.47 4.64 -4.70
C PRO A 459 -10.44 3.49 -5.05
N TRP A 460 -10.69 2.63 -4.06
CA TRP A 460 -11.69 1.56 -4.14
C TRP A 460 -12.97 2.01 -3.43
N PHE A 461 -14.07 2.07 -4.18
CA PHE A 461 -15.36 2.60 -3.70
C PHE A 461 -16.37 1.47 -3.52
N GLU A 462 -16.90 1.31 -2.31
CA GLU A 462 -17.83 0.24 -1.96
C GLU A 462 -19.20 0.79 -1.58
N GLU A 463 -20.25 0.21 -2.19
CA GLU A 463 -21.65 0.58 -1.97
C GLU A 463 -22.38 -0.59 -1.27
N TYR A 464 -22.79 -0.36 -0.03
CA TYR A 464 -23.43 -1.36 0.85
C TYR A 464 -24.88 -0.98 1.18
N ARG A 465 -25.68 -1.99 1.54
CA ARG A 465 -27.02 -1.81 2.12
C ARG A 465 -27.12 -2.44 3.51
N THR A 466 -27.70 -1.74 4.46
CA THR A 466 -28.01 -2.25 5.80
C THR A 466 -29.45 -1.92 6.22
N GLY A 467 -30.04 -2.78 7.07
CA GLY A 467 -31.47 -2.76 7.37
C GLY A 467 -31.91 -4.05 8.06
N PRO A 468 -33.20 -4.15 8.46
CA PRO A 468 -33.72 -5.35 9.11
C PRO A 468 -33.69 -6.56 8.16
N ALA A 469 -33.29 -7.73 8.65
CA ALA A 469 -32.92 -8.90 7.84
C ALA A 469 -33.99 -9.40 6.83
N ASN A 470 -35.28 -9.09 7.05
CA ASN A 470 -36.36 -9.44 6.12
C ASN A 470 -36.50 -8.47 4.92
N ALA A 471 -35.82 -7.32 4.93
CA ALA A 471 -35.97 -6.25 3.92
C ALA A 471 -34.80 -6.17 2.91
N LEU A 472 -33.66 -6.81 3.21
CA LEU A 472 -32.46 -6.85 2.37
C LEU A 472 -32.06 -8.27 1.95
N ASP A 473 -33.02 -9.20 2.00
CA ASP A 473 -32.83 -10.57 1.52
C ASP A 473 -32.82 -10.56 -0.02
N GLU A 474 -31.66 -10.26 -0.61
CA GLU A 474 -31.43 -10.31 -2.07
C GLU A 474 -31.79 -11.69 -2.63
N GLY A 475 -31.61 -12.74 -1.83
CA GLY A 475 -32.05 -14.10 -2.11
C GLY A 475 -33.57 -14.20 -2.32
N ARG A 476 -34.39 -13.64 -1.43
CA ARG A 476 -35.85 -13.55 -1.63
C ARG A 476 -36.24 -12.69 -2.82
N GLY A 477 -35.63 -11.52 -2.98
CA GLY A 477 -35.90 -10.64 -4.12
C GLY A 477 -35.68 -11.37 -5.45
N LEU A 478 -34.55 -12.05 -5.57
CA LEU A 478 -34.18 -12.86 -6.74
C LEU A 478 -35.02 -14.13 -6.89
N ALA A 479 -35.38 -14.81 -5.79
CA ALA A 479 -36.25 -15.99 -5.80
C ALA A 479 -37.69 -15.65 -6.27
N HIS A 480 -38.20 -14.47 -5.90
CA HIS A 480 -39.43 -13.93 -6.47
C HIS A 480 -39.23 -13.36 -7.89
N GLY A 481 -38.00 -13.27 -8.41
CA GLY A 481 -37.70 -12.85 -9.77
C GLY A 481 -37.70 -11.33 -9.99
N PHE A 482 -37.47 -10.55 -8.94
CA PHE A 482 -36.96 -9.18 -9.02
C PHE A 482 -35.42 -9.20 -9.10
N MET A 483 -34.80 -8.03 -9.23
CA MET A 483 -33.34 -7.88 -9.32
C MET A 483 -32.93 -6.59 -8.64
N LEU A 484 -32.04 -6.64 -7.65
CA LEU A 484 -31.54 -5.45 -6.98
C LEU A 484 -30.33 -4.88 -7.74
N THR A 485 -30.20 -3.55 -7.78
CA THR A 485 -29.18 -2.83 -8.57
C THR A 485 -28.48 -1.78 -7.71
N SER A 486 -27.19 -1.50 -7.97
CA SER A 486 -26.31 -0.61 -7.19
C SER A 486 -25.09 -0.20 -8.02
N GLY A 487 -24.18 0.60 -7.47
CA GLY A 487 -23.03 1.16 -8.20
C GLY A 487 -23.32 2.53 -8.79
N PHE A 488 -24.18 3.32 -8.13
CA PHE A 488 -24.68 4.59 -8.65
C PHE A 488 -23.89 5.79 -8.13
N ALA A 489 -23.37 5.70 -6.90
CA ALA A 489 -22.50 6.74 -6.35
C ALA A 489 -21.08 6.66 -6.94
N SER A 490 -20.62 5.46 -7.29
CA SER A 490 -19.38 5.22 -8.05
C SER A 490 -19.48 5.49 -9.56
N ALA A 491 -20.68 5.64 -10.13
CA ALA A 491 -20.89 5.66 -11.59
C ALA A 491 -20.13 6.79 -12.34
N SER A 492 -19.83 7.90 -11.66
CA SER A 492 -19.05 9.01 -12.21
C SER A 492 -17.56 8.68 -12.41
N LEU A 493 -17.02 7.60 -11.82
CA LEU A 493 -15.63 7.14 -12.03
C LEU A 493 -15.30 6.85 -13.49
N LEU A 494 -16.29 6.59 -14.36
CA LEU A 494 -16.09 6.46 -15.81
C LEU A 494 -15.43 7.71 -16.44
N PHE A 495 -15.57 8.88 -15.81
CA PHE A 495 -14.95 10.14 -16.22
C PHE A 495 -13.65 10.46 -15.46
N HIS A 496 -13.22 9.62 -14.51
CA HIS A 496 -11.95 9.81 -13.80
C HIS A 496 -10.75 9.72 -14.77
N PRO A 497 -9.67 10.53 -14.61
CA PRO A 497 -8.59 10.59 -15.59
C PRO A 497 -7.91 9.24 -15.89
N SER A 498 -7.82 8.32 -14.92
CA SER A 498 -7.29 6.96 -15.13
C SER A 498 -8.20 6.07 -16.00
N HIS A 499 -9.48 6.40 -16.16
CA HIS A 499 -10.47 5.65 -16.94
C HIS A 499 -10.82 6.33 -18.28
N GLN A 500 -10.47 7.60 -18.46
CA GLN A 500 -10.71 8.29 -19.73
C GLN A 500 -10.01 7.63 -20.94
N PRO A 501 -8.72 7.21 -20.88
CA PRO A 501 -8.06 6.51 -21.99
C PRO A 501 -8.71 5.16 -22.36
N GLN A 502 -9.51 4.60 -21.45
CA GLN A 502 -10.21 3.33 -21.60
C GLN A 502 -11.62 3.50 -22.17
N THR A 503 -12.01 4.73 -22.56
CA THR A 503 -13.37 5.10 -22.98
C THR A 503 -13.30 6.02 -24.20
N ILE A 504 -14.15 5.78 -25.19
CA ILE A 504 -14.33 6.69 -26.34
C ILE A 504 -15.36 7.74 -25.92
N PHE A 505 -15.04 9.02 -26.08
CA PHE A 505 -15.97 10.13 -25.81
C PHE A 505 -16.25 10.94 -27.08
N ARG A 506 -17.40 11.62 -27.10
CA ARG A 506 -17.77 12.56 -28.16
C ARG A 506 -18.66 13.67 -27.61
N TYR A 507 -18.35 14.92 -27.94
CA TYR A 507 -19.20 16.06 -27.59
C TYR A 507 -20.38 16.13 -28.57
N LEU A 508 -21.61 16.04 -28.06
CA LEU A 508 -22.81 16.05 -28.88
C LEU A 508 -23.37 17.44 -29.13
N GLY A 509 -23.20 18.37 -28.18
CA GLY A 509 -23.79 19.70 -28.23
C GLY A 509 -24.25 20.20 -26.87
N GLN A 510 -25.15 21.18 -26.86
CA GLN A 510 -25.79 21.70 -25.64
C GLN A 510 -27.25 21.28 -25.56
N GLN A 511 -27.74 20.97 -24.36
CA GLN A 511 -29.15 20.67 -24.12
C GLN A 511 -29.59 21.29 -22.81
N LYS A 512 -30.87 21.66 -22.72
CA LYS A 512 -31.46 22.23 -21.50
C LYS A 512 -32.18 21.15 -20.68
N ILE A 513 -31.66 20.83 -19.50
CA ILE A 513 -32.30 19.89 -18.55
C ILE A 513 -32.65 20.61 -17.24
N HIS A 514 -33.86 20.39 -16.72
CA HIS A 514 -34.38 21.07 -15.51
C HIS A 514 -34.13 22.60 -15.51
N SER A 515 -34.33 23.24 -16.67
CA SER A 515 -34.06 24.65 -16.96
C SER A 515 -32.59 25.13 -16.88
N ARG A 516 -31.62 24.26 -16.60
CA ARG A 516 -30.18 24.54 -16.76
C ARG A 516 -29.69 24.17 -18.15
N ASN A 517 -28.82 24.99 -18.74
CA ASN A 517 -28.08 24.61 -19.94
C ASN A 517 -26.96 23.62 -19.54
N THR A 518 -26.68 22.62 -20.36
CA THR A 518 -25.66 21.60 -20.10
C THR A 518 -24.93 21.18 -21.37
N TYR A 519 -23.65 20.85 -21.27
CA TYR A 519 -22.93 20.12 -22.31
C TYR A 519 -23.33 18.66 -22.30
N VAL A 520 -23.60 18.08 -23.48
CA VAL A 520 -23.91 16.66 -23.63
C VAL A 520 -22.70 15.92 -24.19
N ILE A 521 -22.20 14.94 -23.44
CA ILE A 521 -21.09 14.07 -23.83
C ILE A 521 -21.61 12.65 -24.00
N ALA A 522 -21.47 12.08 -25.19
CA ALA A 522 -21.63 10.65 -25.40
C ALA A 522 -20.34 9.90 -25.02
N PHE A 523 -20.47 8.68 -24.51
CA PHE A 523 -19.34 7.82 -24.17
C PHE A 523 -19.60 6.34 -24.46
N ALA A 524 -18.53 5.58 -24.70
CA ALA A 524 -18.56 4.13 -24.83
C ALA A 524 -17.23 3.52 -24.32
N GLN A 525 -17.28 2.63 -23.33
CA GLN A 525 -16.08 1.95 -22.83
C GLN A 525 -15.42 1.11 -23.93
N GLN A 526 -14.08 1.10 -23.96
CA GLN A 526 -13.26 0.20 -24.78
C GLN A 526 -12.98 -1.07 -23.98
N PRO A 527 -13.68 -2.20 -24.20
CA PRO A 527 -13.72 -3.26 -23.19
C PRO A 527 -12.46 -4.12 -23.12
N ALA A 528 -11.65 -4.09 -24.19
CA ALA A 528 -10.29 -4.59 -24.19
C ALA A 528 -9.45 -3.90 -23.08
N LYS A 529 -9.65 -2.59 -22.88
CA LYS A 529 -8.87 -1.70 -22.01
C LYS A 529 -9.51 -1.39 -20.65
N ALA A 530 -10.84 -1.52 -20.56
CA ALA A 530 -11.62 -1.04 -19.43
C ALA A 530 -11.35 -1.83 -18.14
N ARG A 531 -10.59 -1.22 -17.23
CA ARG A 531 -10.28 -1.74 -15.89
C ARG A 531 -11.49 -1.65 -14.96
N MET A 532 -12.26 -0.57 -15.07
CA MET A 532 -13.58 -0.45 -14.43
C MET A 532 -14.63 -1.19 -15.27
N LYS A 533 -15.34 -2.14 -14.67
CA LYS A 533 -16.39 -2.95 -15.32
C LYS A 533 -17.58 -3.15 -14.39
N GLY A 534 -18.79 -3.14 -14.94
CA GLY A 534 -19.99 -3.54 -14.22
C GLY A 534 -20.02 -5.06 -13.98
N ALA A 535 -20.97 -5.52 -13.17
CA ALA A 535 -21.06 -6.90 -12.74
C ALA A 535 -22.50 -7.41 -12.73
N PHE A 536 -22.86 -8.24 -13.71
CA PHE A 536 -24.13 -8.95 -13.69
C PHE A 536 -23.97 -10.28 -12.93
N ARG A 537 -24.76 -10.47 -11.87
CA ARG A 537 -24.71 -11.65 -10.99
C ARG A 537 -26.05 -12.37 -10.96
N THR A 538 -25.97 -13.70 -11.06
CA THR A 538 -27.06 -14.63 -10.78
C THR A 538 -26.60 -15.60 -9.69
N SER A 539 -27.50 -16.43 -9.15
CA SER A 539 -27.19 -17.42 -8.11
C SER A 539 -26.13 -18.47 -8.49
N THR A 540 -25.78 -18.59 -9.76
CA THR A 540 -24.81 -19.59 -10.28
C THR A 540 -23.71 -18.99 -11.16
N THR A 541 -23.91 -17.78 -11.71
CA THR A 541 -23.10 -17.24 -12.81
C THR A 541 -22.84 -15.76 -12.62
N TYR A 542 -21.57 -15.36 -12.77
CA TYR A 542 -21.10 -13.97 -12.87
C TYR A 542 -20.67 -13.67 -14.31
N ALA A 543 -21.01 -12.48 -14.82
CA ALA A 543 -20.46 -11.94 -16.05
C ALA A 543 -20.15 -10.44 -15.91
N PRO A 544 -19.03 -9.95 -16.48
CA PRO A 544 -18.76 -8.51 -16.52
C PRO A 544 -19.68 -7.80 -17.52
N THR A 545 -20.11 -6.59 -17.17
CA THR A 545 -20.84 -5.68 -18.07
C THR A 545 -19.99 -4.45 -18.36
N PHE A 546 -20.24 -3.81 -19.49
CA PHE A 546 -19.55 -2.60 -19.94
C PHE A 546 -20.60 -1.61 -20.45
N SER A 547 -20.33 -0.33 -20.29
CA SER A 547 -21.31 0.73 -20.52
C SER A 547 -20.96 1.63 -21.71
N GLN A 548 -22.02 2.10 -22.34
CA GLN A 548 -22.07 3.30 -23.17
C GLN A 548 -23.07 4.28 -22.54
N GLY A 549 -23.20 5.49 -23.05
CA GLY A 549 -24.17 6.42 -22.49
C GLY A 549 -24.02 7.89 -22.88
N LEU A 550 -24.70 8.71 -22.08
CA LEU A 550 -24.80 10.16 -22.22
C LEU A 550 -24.60 10.81 -20.83
N ALA A 551 -23.76 11.83 -20.75
CA ALA A 551 -23.59 12.65 -19.55
C ALA A 551 -23.97 14.10 -19.86
N TRP A 552 -24.77 14.71 -18.97
CA TRP A 552 -25.15 16.12 -19.01
C TRP A 552 -24.35 16.86 -17.94
N ILE A 553 -23.47 17.76 -18.39
CA ILE A 553 -22.49 18.45 -17.57
C ILE A 553 -22.83 19.94 -17.48
N ASP A 554 -22.85 20.47 -16.27
CA ASP A 554 -23.05 21.89 -15.99
C ASP A 554 -21.86 22.72 -16.53
N PRO A 555 -22.08 23.75 -17.37
CA PRO A 555 -21.00 24.43 -18.10
C PRO A 555 -20.23 25.44 -17.24
N GLU A 556 -20.76 25.81 -16.07
CA GLU A 556 -20.13 26.76 -15.14
C GLU A 556 -19.26 26.01 -14.13
N THR A 557 -19.73 24.86 -13.65
CA THR A 557 -19.09 24.09 -12.57
C THR A 557 -18.39 22.81 -13.04
N TYR A 558 -18.64 22.35 -14.26
CA TYR A 558 -18.19 21.05 -14.80
C TYR A 558 -18.63 19.83 -13.95
N GLN A 559 -19.76 19.96 -13.25
CA GLN A 559 -20.37 18.85 -12.51
C GLN A 559 -21.29 18.03 -13.40
N ILE A 560 -21.28 16.71 -13.24
CA ILE A 560 -22.22 15.81 -13.94
C ILE A 560 -23.58 15.92 -13.23
N LEU A 561 -24.58 16.53 -13.87
CA LEU A 561 -25.92 16.69 -13.32
C LEU A 561 -26.80 15.47 -13.58
N ARG A 562 -26.64 14.84 -14.76
CA ARG A 562 -27.30 13.59 -15.11
C ARG A 562 -26.32 12.67 -15.84
N LEU A 563 -26.38 11.39 -15.51
CA LEU A 563 -25.67 10.32 -16.22
C LEU A 563 -26.66 9.26 -16.66
N ARG A 564 -26.74 9.00 -17.95
CA ARG A 564 -27.36 7.80 -18.50
C ARG A 564 -26.26 6.83 -18.89
N THR A 565 -26.38 5.58 -18.45
CA THR A 565 -25.65 4.43 -19.01
C THR A 565 -26.62 3.47 -19.68
N ASP A 566 -26.21 2.90 -20.80
CA ASP A 566 -26.82 1.72 -21.40
C ASP A 566 -25.77 0.61 -21.52
N LEU A 567 -26.20 -0.64 -21.51
CA LEU A 567 -25.34 -1.80 -21.77
C LEU A 567 -24.70 -1.68 -23.16
N LEU A 568 -23.38 -1.77 -23.24
CA LEU A 568 -22.61 -1.64 -24.49
C LEU A 568 -22.95 -2.71 -25.53
N LEU A 569 -23.06 -3.96 -25.08
CA LEU A 569 -23.43 -5.13 -25.88
C LEU A 569 -24.19 -6.15 -25.01
N PRO A 570 -25.19 -6.88 -25.55
CA PRO A 570 -25.85 -7.98 -24.84
C PRO A 570 -24.84 -9.01 -24.29
N VAL A 571 -25.18 -9.65 -23.17
CA VAL A 571 -24.33 -10.66 -22.50
C VAL A 571 -25.04 -12.02 -22.49
N PRO A 572 -24.88 -12.84 -23.56
CA PRO A 572 -25.74 -14.01 -23.77
C PRO A 572 -25.54 -15.13 -22.75
N GLU A 573 -24.41 -15.14 -22.04
CA GLU A 573 -24.06 -16.16 -21.02
C GLU A 573 -24.93 -16.07 -19.77
N VAL A 574 -25.42 -14.87 -19.43
CA VAL A 574 -26.38 -14.63 -18.34
C VAL A 574 -27.79 -14.29 -18.83
N ARG A 575 -27.98 -14.26 -20.16
CA ARG A 575 -29.20 -13.82 -20.87
C ARG A 575 -29.62 -12.38 -20.52
N LEU A 576 -28.64 -11.50 -20.39
CA LEU A 576 -28.87 -10.05 -20.27
C LEU A 576 -28.92 -9.46 -21.69
N ASP A 577 -30.08 -8.96 -22.08
CA ASP A 577 -30.33 -8.46 -23.44
C ASP A 577 -30.12 -6.94 -23.51
N ARG A 578 -30.58 -6.19 -22.49
CA ARG A 578 -30.35 -4.74 -22.30
C ARG A 578 -30.34 -4.38 -20.82
N GLU A 579 -29.63 -3.32 -20.49
CA GLU A 579 -29.70 -2.59 -19.23
C GLU A 579 -29.62 -1.09 -19.57
N THR A 580 -30.44 -0.26 -18.94
CA THR A 580 -30.46 1.20 -19.08
C THR A 580 -30.61 1.80 -17.69
N THR A 581 -29.66 2.62 -17.25
CA THR A 581 -29.64 3.28 -15.94
C THR A 581 -29.52 4.78 -16.12
N GLN A 582 -30.52 5.54 -15.69
CA GLN A 582 -30.46 7.00 -15.56
C GLN A 582 -30.26 7.37 -14.09
N ILE A 583 -29.24 8.18 -13.82
CA ILE A 583 -28.90 8.77 -12.52
C ILE A 583 -29.06 10.29 -12.64
N ASP A 584 -29.87 10.87 -11.78
CA ASP A 584 -29.94 12.31 -11.55
C ASP A 584 -29.17 12.64 -10.26
N PHE A 585 -28.10 13.40 -10.41
CA PHE A 585 -27.25 13.86 -9.31
C PHE A 585 -27.74 15.20 -8.77
N GLY A 586 -27.53 15.45 -7.48
CA GLY A 586 -27.76 16.75 -6.89
C GLY A 586 -26.80 17.06 -5.75
N GLU A 587 -26.70 18.35 -5.46
CA GLU A 587 -25.78 18.92 -4.47
C GLU A 587 -26.17 18.51 -3.04
N VAL A 588 -25.23 17.87 -2.33
CA VAL A 588 -25.32 17.52 -0.91
C VAL A 588 -24.23 18.27 -0.16
N ARG A 589 -24.60 18.91 0.96
CA ARG A 589 -23.69 19.59 1.88
C ARG A 589 -23.77 18.96 3.26
N PHE A 590 -22.62 18.82 3.91
CA PHE A 590 -22.53 18.33 5.29
C PHE A 590 -22.08 19.49 6.17
N ASN A 591 -22.77 19.75 7.29
CA ASN A 591 -22.47 20.91 8.16
C ASN A 591 -21.05 20.88 8.78
N GLN A 592 -20.34 19.76 8.68
CA GLN A 592 -19.00 19.53 9.19
C GLN A 592 -17.90 19.70 8.12
N LEU A 593 -18.25 19.89 6.84
CA LEU A 593 -17.32 19.98 5.71
C LEU A 593 -17.60 21.26 4.88
N PRO A 594 -16.56 21.96 4.38
CA PRO A 594 -16.76 23.11 3.49
C PRO A 594 -17.19 22.72 2.06
N GLU A 595 -16.86 21.51 1.60
CA GLU A 595 -17.17 21.02 0.25
C GLU A 595 -18.66 20.67 0.06
N ALA A 596 -19.07 20.66 -1.21
CA ALA A 596 -20.35 20.11 -1.66
C ALA A 596 -20.11 18.91 -2.57
N PHE A 597 -20.97 17.89 -2.44
CA PHE A 597 -20.81 16.59 -3.08
C PHE A 597 -22.01 16.31 -3.99
N TRP A 598 -21.77 16.00 -5.26
CA TRP A 598 -22.82 15.64 -6.21
C TRP A 598 -23.12 14.14 -6.08
N LEU A 599 -24.23 13.83 -5.40
CA LEU A 599 -24.63 12.46 -5.08
C LEU A 599 -25.96 12.10 -5.77
N PRO A 600 -26.21 10.81 -6.07
CA PRO A 600 -27.47 10.37 -6.67
C PRO A 600 -28.68 10.78 -5.82
N GLN A 601 -29.68 11.41 -6.42
CA GLN A 601 -30.96 11.72 -5.77
C GLN A 601 -32.08 10.79 -6.26
N GLU A 602 -32.24 10.66 -7.57
CA GLU A 602 -33.11 9.66 -8.22
C GLU A 602 -32.30 8.81 -9.19
N VAL A 603 -32.56 7.50 -9.18
CA VAL A 603 -32.05 6.56 -10.17
C VAL A 603 -33.18 5.70 -10.71
N THR A 604 -33.32 5.60 -12.02
CA THR A 604 -34.19 4.61 -12.68
C THR A 604 -33.34 3.63 -13.48
N VAL A 605 -33.45 2.33 -13.17
CA VAL A 605 -32.84 1.24 -13.93
C VAL A 605 -33.92 0.45 -14.65
N THR A 606 -33.75 0.15 -15.93
CA THR A 606 -34.61 -0.76 -16.70
C THR A 606 -33.76 -1.89 -17.28
N VAL A 607 -34.14 -3.14 -17.01
CA VAL A 607 -33.38 -4.33 -17.40
C VAL A 607 -34.24 -5.26 -18.26
N ALA A 608 -33.72 -5.67 -19.41
CA ALA A 608 -34.26 -6.78 -20.19
C ALA A 608 -33.38 -8.02 -19.94
N TRP A 609 -33.90 -8.97 -19.17
CA TRP A 609 -33.18 -10.16 -18.71
C TRP A 609 -34.04 -11.42 -18.83
N ALA A 610 -33.48 -12.46 -19.45
CA ALA A 610 -34.12 -13.77 -19.63
C ALA A 610 -35.55 -13.68 -20.21
N GLY A 611 -35.78 -12.74 -21.13
CA GLY A 611 -37.09 -12.50 -21.76
C GLY A 611 -38.11 -11.75 -20.88
N LYS A 612 -37.73 -11.31 -19.67
CA LYS A 612 -38.52 -10.43 -18.80
C LYS A 612 -38.02 -8.99 -18.88
N ARG A 613 -38.89 -8.03 -18.55
CA ARG A 613 -38.53 -6.64 -18.30
C ARG A 613 -38.71 -6.31 -16.83
N LEU A 614 -37.69 -5.74 -16.20
CA LEU A 614 -37.70 -5.25 -14.83
C LEU A 614 -37.43 -3.74 -14.84
N ARG A 615 -38.02 -3.00 -13.90
CA ARG A 615 -37.72 -1.57 -13.70
C ARG A 615 -37.57 -1.28 -12.21
N ASN A 616 -36.42 -0.76 -11.80
CA ASN A 616 -36.15 -0.31 -10.45
C ASN A 616 -36.12 1.22 -10.42
N LYS A 617 -36.67 1.81 -9.36
CA LYS A 617 -36.48 3.21 -8.99
C LYS A 617 -35.88 3.29 -7.60
N HIS A 618 -34.84 4.09 -7.46
CA HIS A 618 -34.16 4.36 -6.20
C HIS A 618 -34.26 5.86 -5.90
N LEU A 619 -34.68 6.22 -4.69
CA LEU A 619 -34.74 7.60 -4.20
C LEU A 619 -33.92 7.72 -2.92
N TYR A 620 -32.92 8.59 -2.92
CA TYR A 620 -32.00 8.79 -1.81
C TYR A 620 -32.34 10.06 -1.03
N SER A 621 -32.39 9.98 0.29
CA SER A 621 -32.59 11.12 1.19
C SER A 621 -31.76 11.00 2.46
N ASP A 622 -31.78 12.03 3.32
CA ASP A 622 -31.24 11.95 4.69
C ASP A 622 -29.72 11.65 4.78
N PHE A 623 -28.96 12.10 3.77
CA PHE A 623 -27.50 11.96 3.70
C PHE A 623 -26.78 12.47 4.96
N LYS A 624 -25.87 11.64 5.49
CA LYS A 624 -25.07 11.89 6.70
C LYS A 624 -23.65 11.36 6.51
N LEU A 625 -22.69 11.99 7.18
CA LEU A 625 -21.35 11.44 7.36
C LEU A 625 -21.42 10.14 8.17
N PHE A 626 -20.67 9.13 7.75
CA PHE A 626 -20.55 7.83 8.40
C PHE A 626 -19.11 7.64 8.87
N ASN A 627 -18.88 7.64 10.19
CA ASN A 627 -17.55 7.45 10.76
C ASN A 627 -17.47 6.13 11.54
N VAL A 628 -16.43 5.34 11.27
CA VAL A 628 -16.14 4.10 11.99
C VAL A 628 -15.00 4.38 12.97
N GLU A 629 -15.35 4.93 14.14
CA GLU A 629 -14.42 4.94 15.28
C GLU A 629 -14.18 3.49 15.73
N SER A 630 -13.15 2.87 15.16
CA SER A 630 -12.66 1.52 15.48
C SER A 630 -11.95 1.47 16.83
N THR A 631 -12.57 2.05 17.87
CA THR A 631 -12.20 1.87 19.27
C THR A 631 -12.55 0.44 19.70
N GLN A 632 -11.71 -0.52 19.27
CA GLN A 632 -11.71 -1.88 19.79
C GLN A 632 -11.32 -1.84 21.27
N LYS A 633 -12.30 -1.54 22.12
CA LYS A 633 -12.24 -1.70 23.56
C LYS A 633 -12.11 -3.18 23.83
N LEU A 634 -10.87 -3.66 23.84
CA LEU A 634 -10.49 -4.93 24.42
C LEU A 634 -11.13 -5.01 25.81
N GLY A 635 -12.17 -5.84 25.92
CA GLY A 635 -12.72 -6.18 27.21
C GLY A 635 -11.58 -6.72 28.08
N LYS A 636 -11.58 -6.38 29.37
CA LYS A 636 -10.66 -7.04 30.30
C LYS A 636 -10.85 -8.56 30.11
N PRO A 637 -9.77 -9.33 29.91
CA PRO A 637 -9.90 -10.76 29.66
C PRO A 637 -10.69 -11.38 30.79
N GLU A 638 -11.76 -12.09 30.47
CA GLU A 638 -12.49 -12.85 31.46
C GLU A 638 -11.56 -13.89 32.06
N THR A 639 -11.52 -13.96 33.39
CA THR A 639 -10.69 -14.94 34.09
C THR A 639 -11.13 -16.34 33.66
N PRO A 640 -10.22 -17.19 33.14
CA PRO A 640 -10.60 -18.53 32.69
C PRO A 640 -11.25 -19.30 33.86
N PRO A 641 -12.32 -20.08 33.62
CA PRO A 641 -12.99 -20.82 34.66
C PRO A 641 -12.03 -21.79 35.36
N PRO A 642 -12.16 -22.01 36.68
CA PRO A 642 -11.26 -22.88 37.42
C PRO A 642 -11.30 -24.30 36.86
N ILE A 643 -10.12 -24.90 36.69
CA ILE A 643 -9.95 -26.25 36.14
C ILE A 643 -10.75 -27.24 36.99
N SER A 644 -11.74 -27.88 36.39
CA SER A 644 -12.53 -28.94 37.01
C SER A 644 -11.71 -30.21 37.21
N GLN A 645 -12.14 -31.02 38.18
CA GLN A 645 -11.38 -32.15 38.73
C GLN A 645 -11.08 -33.26 37.69
N PRO A 646 -10.02 -34.07 37.90
CA PRO A 646 -9.57 -35.07 36.92
C PRO A 646 -10.62 -36.14 36.61
N LEU A 647 -10.55 -36.66 35.37
CA LEU A 647 -11.43 -37.70 34.85
C LEU A 647 -11.41 -38.98 35.72
N PRO A 648 -12.56 -39.61 36.00
CA PRO A 648 -12.62 -40.89 36.69
C PRO A 648 -12.07 -42.02 35.79
N ALA A 649 -11.38 -42.98 36.41
CA ALA A 649 -10.78 -44.12 35.72
C ALA A 649 -11.84 -45.06 35.09
N PRO A 650 -11.53 -45.73 33.96
CA PRO A 650 -12.45 -46.67 33.32
C PRO A 650 -12.68 -47.90 34.22
N LYS A 651 -13.94 -48.37 34.28
CA LYS A 651 -14.29 -49.62 34.96
C LYS A 651 -13.97 -50.83 34.08
N PRO A 652 -13.52 -51.96 34.66
CA PRO A 652 -13.37 -53.21 33.93
C PRO A 652 -14.74 -53.80 33.53
N SER A 653 -14.71 -54.66 32.51
CA SER A 653 -15.88 -55.23 31.83
C SER A 653 -16.55 -56.38 32.59
N GLN A 654 -17.89 -56.37 32.60
CA GLN A 654 -18.76 -57.54 32.45
C GLN A 654 -19.92 -57.15 31.53
#